data_AF-A0A9P5B1A1-F1
#
_entry.id   AF-A0A9P5B1A1-F1
#
_cell.length_a   1.000
_cell.length_b   1.000
_cell.length_c   1.000
_cell.angle_alpha   90.00
_cell.angle_beta   90.00
_cell.angle_gamma   90.00
#
_symmetry.space_group_name_H-M   'P 1'
#
loop_
_entity.id
_entity.type
_entity.pdbx_description
1 polymer ?
#
loop_
_entity_poly.entity_id
_entity_poly.type
_entity_poly.pdbx_seq_one_letter_code
_entity_poly.pdbx_strand_id
1 'polypeptide(L)'
;MASNQRTSFERSLDLFRRELSDDQIKQISGDNQKTVTDTIQEIQEKLGRRNDLCRLTRVQGFLHAMEQIEKLVTVFLNTSDFVAFIWGPIKLALMVTTSWTDAIMQLIDAYEEISEALSNLAFFHNLIQSRDYLKLVLEDYFSDILRFHRCVLDVFSRPGRMEKSLQMGLGSFRREVKPILESLKRKQALLSDDKLQSHAILKEVQDSEQYAKDQFNSLHASLEDVRSALASEQLQSKTLQAREMNTYLENRLDISKSQTDLQLQSGDFLDDDSGNWIFSDPIFKCWEGGKSAENRVLFLNGSLGSDQLLPAALCRGCHLKILVCGQRDGVLDDMLSSLPQIRLDLVDAHQKDIEQVTKVQAAKKGARFQLARQEEEKLACKVASASRGMFLYARVVLDNLAAMDSKRDYKDELESEGFPKDLDHAYLIRNRTINLLEEHIDMALFCCRYLSSRPFTTCKSQDITGDIHSGYFGFLDYATAHYAVHIREVEASGVSTASAPKSEAVKLAAVNLAEANHRESSVQSEDGDEAFQDLNLAIQDNVLAVRTLIGLQRGKAETSGFDAIEGPLRHKCHKTQCFKFATGCSSEAALKQHLAVHERPWRCPHTDCFAHSVGYPSLRGLEDHNEAFHYTTFKAKAVFPADLETCERDIREACKDGNLEEVKRFHRGGGDLNGTRLETIPPLCAAVEAGHGLVCKYFVDNGINPFMTGPGSKSMDSRTPIAVAIYWERLDILEFFLRRGKGPSIDVLAKNIARAIHANRPAALNVLLNLKEPKDHADMITQVMHHMVLLADWRSSSTRADSHSSDATLIHAWFQYVKPEFYNMMGVFIAKSDNTEYRILGDIFFRDQIALHKALYGRCHYLATFLMDISYYAKEIAVAAYPCFNVFFKSTVANWPMLQTAMANYRHI
;
A
#
# COMPACT_ATOMS: atom_id res chain seq x y z
N MET A 1 64.90 -28.11 6.02
CA MET A 1 65.87 -28.05 4.90
C MET A 1 65.10 -27.69 3.65
N ALA A 2 65.12 -26.41 3.26
CA ALA A 2 64.45 -25.92 2.07
C ALA A 2 65.31 -26.29 0.84
N SER A 3 64.92 -27.32 0.10
CA SER A 3 65.51 -27.56 -1.21
C SER A 3 64.94 -26.53 -2.19
N ASN A 4 65.80 -25.62 -2.67
CA ASN A 4 65.56 -24.78 -3.84
C ASN A 4 65.30 -25.63 -5.09
N GLN A 5 64.09 -26.18 -5.24
CA GLN A 5 63.62 -26.69 -6.52
C GLN A 5 62.86 -25.56 -7.21
N ARG A 6 63.51 -24.89 -8.16
CA ARG A 6 62.81 -23.99 -9.09
C ARG A 6 61.67 -24.76 -9.77
N THR A 7 60.48 -24.16 -9.78
CA THR A 7 59.28 -24.75 -10.39
C THR A 7 59.50 -25.02 -11.89
N SER A 8 58.73 -25.94 -12.48
CA SER A 8 58.79 -26.23 -13.93
C SER A 8 58.49 -24.96 -14.74
N PHE A 9 57.56 -24.17 -14.19
CA PHE A 9 57.15 -22.84 -14.64
C PHE A 9 58.31 -21.84 -14.68
N GLU A 10 59.01 -21.60 -13.56
CA GLU A 10 60.10 -20.63 -13.48
C GLU A 10 61.24 -20.96 -14.46
N ARG A 11 61.56 -22.25 -14.63
CA ARG A 11 62.56 -22.72 -15.59
C ARG A 11 62.17 -22.44 -17.04
N SER A 12 60.89 -22.68 -17.37
CA SER A 12 60.38 -22.45 -18.73
C SER A 12 60.32 -20.96 -19.06
N LEU A 13 59.99 -20.13 -18.07
CA LEU A 13 59.97 -18.67 -18.21
C LEU A 13 61.38 -18.07 -18.35
N ASP A 14 62.35 -18.56 -17.58
CA ASP A 14 63.75 -18.16 -17.72
C ASP A 14 64.32 -18.53 -19.10
N LEU A 15 63.96 -19.71 -19.62
CA LEU A 15 64.34 -20.13 -20.96
C LEU A 15 63.72 -19.26 -22.04
N PHE A 16 62.44 -18.88 -21.88
CA PHE A 16 61.77 -17.98 -22.81
C PHE A 16 62.39 -16.58 -22.80
N ARG A 17 62.69 -16.03 -21.61
CA ARG A 17 63.35 -14.71 -21.46
C ARG A 17 64.70 -14.63 -22.15
N ARG A 18 65.51 -15.69 -22.11
CA ARG A 18 66.86 -15.71 -22.71
C ARG A 18 66.87 -15.66 -24.24
N GLU A 19 65.74 -15.92 -24.87
CA GLU A 19 65.62 -16.02 -26.32
C GLU A 19 64.93 -14.82 -26.96
N LEU A 20 64.38 -13.92 -26.15
CA LEU A 20 63.87 -12.65 -26.58
C LEU A 20 65.03 -11.64 -26.71
N SER A 21 64.98 -10.82 -27.74
CA SER A 21 65.88 -9.65 -27.84
C SER A 21 65.53 -8.60 -26.79
N ASP A 22 66.50 -7.75 -26.41
CA ASP A 22 66.27 -6.67 -25.44
C ASP A 22 65.13 -5.72 -25.87
N ASP A 23 64.91 -5.55 -27.18
CA ASP A 23 63.80 -4.78 -27.73
C ASP A 23 62.44 -5.49 -27.57
N GLN A 24 62.38 -6.82 -27.72
CA GLN A 24 61.18 -7.61 -27.46
C GLN A 24 60.83 -7.67 -25.97
N ILE A 25 61.83 -7.75 -25.09
CA ILE A 25 61.63 -7.72 -23.64
C ILE A 25 61.03 -6.38 -23.20
N LYS A 26 61.52 -5.25 -23.76
CA LYS A 26 60.93 -3.93 -23.52
C LYS A 26 59.49 -3.81 -24.04
N GLN A 27 59.16 -4.45 -25.16
CA GLN A 27 57.82 -4.43 -25.74
C GLN A 27 56.77 -5.23 -24.96
N ILE A 28 57.20 -6.23 -24.17
CA ILE A 28 56.34 -7.08 -23.33
C ILE A 28 56.12 -6.48 -21.93
N SER A 29 57.04 -5.64 -21.45
CA SER A 29 56.97 -5.08 -20.10
C SER A 29 55.71 -4.22 -19.89
N GLY A 30 54.80 -4.65 -19.02
CA GLY A 30 53.54 -3.97 -18.73
C GLY A 30 52.34 -4.42 -19.59
N ASP A 31 52.52 -5.41 -20.46
CA ASP A 31 51.42 -5.97 -21.24
C ASP A 31 50.41 -6.71 -20.34
N ASN A 32 49.13 -6.51 -20.65
CA ASN A 32 48.00 -7.15 -19.99
C ASN A 32 46.90 -7.46 -21.01
N GLN A 33 45.81 -8.11 -20.58
CA GLN A 33 44.69 -8.48 -21.45
C GLN A 33 44.19 -7.33 -22.36
N LYS A 34 44.14 -6.10 -21.82
CA LYS A 34 43.71 -4.91 -22.56
C LYS A 34 44.66 -4.59 -23.71
N THR A 35 45.97 -4.61 -23.47
CA THR A 35 46.99 -4.33 -24.50
C THR A 35 46.95 -5.30 -25.68
N VAL A 36 46.67 -6.58 -25.43
CA VAL A 36 46.51 -7.60 -26.49
C VAL A 36 45.23 -7.36 -27.28
N THR A 37 44.14 -7.01 -26.60
CA THR A 37 42.85 -6.70 -27.24
C THR A 37 42.95 -5.47 -28.15
N ASP A 38 43.61 -4.42 -27.69
CA ASP A 38 43.89 -3.20 -28.46
C ASP A 38 44.75 -3.53 -29.70
N THR A 39 45.77 -4.40 -29.53
CA THR A 39 46.62 -4.86 -30.64
C THR A 39 45.84 -5.67 -31.68
N ILE A 40 44.91 -6.54 -31.26
CA ILE A 40 44.02 -7.28 -32.16
C ILE A 40 43.16 -6.33 -32.99
N GLN A 41 42.62 -5.28 -32.35
CA GLN A 41 41.82 -4.26 -33.04
C GLN A 41 42.65 -3.52 -34.09
N GLU A 42 43.87 -3.10 -33.77
CA GLU A 42 44.79 -2.46 -34.73
C GLU A 42 45.16 -3.38 -35.91
N ILE A 43 45.37 -4.68 -35.65
CA ILE A 43 45.67 -5.66 -36.70
C ILE A 43 44.45 -5.88 -37.60
N GLN A 44 43.25 -5.96 -37.01
CA GLN A 44 41.99 -6.09 -37.76
C GLN A 44 41.80 -4.91 -38.72
N GLU A 45 42.11 -3.69 -38.28
CA GLU A 45 42.06 -2.49 -39.12
C GLU A 45 43.12 -2.50 -40.24
N LYS A 46 44.36 -2.92 -39.92
CA LYS A 46 45.45 -3.03 -40.92
C LYS A 46 45.15 -4.05 -42.00
N LEU A 47 44.62 -5.22 -41.63
CA LEU A 47 44.24 -6.28 -42.57
C LEU A 47 43.00 -5.89 -43.37
N GLY A 48 42.03 -5.21 -42.75
CA GLY A 48 40.85 -4.66 -43.43
C GLY A 48 41.20 -3.65 -44.53
N ARG A 49 42.21 -2.79 -44.31
CA ARG A 49 42.71 -1.85 -45.34
C ARG A 49 43.41 -2.55 -46.51
N ARG A 50 43.86 -3.80 -46.35
CA ARG A 50 44.52 -4.62 -47.38
C ARG A 50 43.55 -5.52 -48.16
N ASN A 51 42.24 -5.48 -47.84
CA ASN A 51 41.22 -6.42 -48.33
C ASN A 51 41.44 -7.90 -47.92
N ASP A 52 42.34 -8.16 -46.96
CA ASP A 52 42.63 -9.48 -46.43
C ASP A 52 41.81 -9.72 -45.15
N LEU A 53 40.54 -10.13 -45.29
CA LEU A 53 39.62 -10.28 -44.16
C LEU A 53 39.91 -11.55 -43.35
N CYS A 54 40.54 -11.41 -42.17
CA CYS A 54 40.68 -12.49 -41.18
C CYS A 54 39.67 -12.32 -40.03
N ARG A 55 39.05 -13.42 -39.59
CA ARG A 55 38.12 -13.44 -38.45
C ARG A 55 38.89 -13.55 -37.12
N LEU A 56 39.56 -12.46 -36.69
CA LEU A 56 40.36 -12.46 -35.44
C LEU A 56 39.53 -12.67 -34.16
N THR A 57 38.20 -12.54 -34.24
CA THR A 57 37.29 -12.88 -33.13
C THR A 57 37.40 -14.34 -32.68
N ARG A 58 37.94 -15.25 -33.51
CA ARG A 58 38.21 -16.65 -33.15
C ARG A 58 39.25 -16.81 -32.03
N VAL A 59 40.12 -15.82 -31.82
CA VAL A 59 41.14 -15.85 -30.75
C VAL A 59 40.52 -15.63 -29.36
N GLN A 60 39.27 -15.15 -29.27
CA GLN A 60 38.64 -14.80 -27.99
C GLN A 60 38.51 -15.98 -27.01
N GLY A 61 38.25 -17.20 -27.51
CA GLY A 61 38.23 -18.40 -26.67
C GLY A 61 39.57 -18.66 -25.99
N PHE A 62 40.67 -18.41 -26.70
CA PHE A 62 42.02 -18.51 -26.16
C PHE A 62 42.32 -17.42 -25.13
N LEU A 63 41.96 -16.15 -25.42
CA LEU A 63 42.16 -15.06 -24.45
C LEU A 63 41.40 -15.31 -23.14
N HIS A 64 40.17 -15.82 -23.23
CA HIS A 64 39.40 -16.17 -22.04
C HIS A 64 40.07 -17.28 -21.21
N ALA A 65 40.62 -18.30 -21.87
CA ALA A 65 41.37 -19.36 -21.19
C ALA A 65 42.64 -18.80 -20.49
N MET A 66 43.35 -17.86 -21.12
CA MET A 66 44.54 -17.22 -20.56
C MET A 66 44.21 -16.33 -19.35
N GLU A 67 43.03 -15.71 -19.31
CA GLU A 67 42.56 -14.94 -18.14
C GLU A 67 42.34 -15.85 -16.92
N GLN A 68 41.84 -17.08 -17.12
CA GLN A 68 41.70 -18.05 -16.02
C GLN A 68 43.07 -18.50 -15.50
N ILE A 69 44.03 -18.69 -16.40
CA ILE A 69 45.41 -19.02 -16.04
C ILE A 69 46.06 -17.85 -15.28
N GLU A 70 45.84 -16.60 -15.69
CA GLU A 70 46.30 -15.42 -14.95
C GLU A 70 45.79 -15.43 -13.51
N LYS A 71 44.47 -15.58 -13.30
CA LYS A 71 43.87 -15.63 -11.97
C LYS A 71 44.49 -16.72 -11.09
N LEU A 72 44.70 -17.91 -11.63
CA LEU A 72 45.34 -19.02 -10.92
C LEU A 72 46.80 -18.68 -10.58
N VAL A 73 47.58 -18.20 -11.54
CA VAL A 73 49.00 -17.87 -11.35
C VAL A 73 49.19 -16.73 -10.35
N THR A 74 48.32 -15.71 -10.33
CA THR A 74 48.36 -14.62 -9.35
C THR A 74 48.11 -15.13 -7.94
N VAL A 75 47.17 -16.06 -7.75
CA VAL A 75 46.86 -16.69 -6.46
C VAL A 75 48.02 -17.57 -5.96
N PHE A 76 48.74 -18.26 -6.86
CA PHE A 76 49.82 -19.18 -6.47
C PHE A 76 51.20 -18.52 -6.31
N LEU A 77 51.56 -17.54 -7.15
CA LEU A 77 52.91 -16.96 -7.19
C LEU A 77 53.00 -15.57 -6.54
N ASN A 78 51.87 -14.96 -6.18
CA ASN A 78 51.79 -13.70 -5.42
C ASN A 78 52.63 -12.54 -6.00
N THR A 79 52.82 -12.53 -7.32
CA THR A 79 53.75 -11.62 -8.02
C THR A 79 53.12 -11.12 -9.31
N SER A 80 52.96 -9.80 -9.43
CA SER A 80 52.37 -9.11 -10.58
C SER A 80 53.23 -9.15 -11.84
N ASP A 81 54.53 -9.38 -11.69
CA ASP A 81 55.51 -9.33 -12.78
C ASP A 81 55.31 -10.44 -13.82
N PHE A 82 54.53 -11.48 -13.50
CA PHE A 82 54.26 -12.61 -14.39
C PHE A 82 53.15 -12.36 -15.40
N VAL A 83 52.23 -11.42 -15.13
CA VAL A 83 51.09 -11.10 -16.01
C VAL A 83 51.58 -10.65 -17.40
N ALA A 84 52.65 -9.86 -17.45
CA ALA A 84 53.30 -9.45 -18.69
C ALA A 84 53.80 -10.63 -19.53
N PHE A 85 54.26 -11.71 -18.90
CA PHE A 85 54.74 -12.91 -19.59
C PHE A 85 53.62 -13.89 -19.98
N ILE A 86 52.40 -13.63 -19.54
CA ILE A 86 51.19 -14.34 -20.01
C ILE A 86 50.69 -13.67 -21.31
N TRP A 87 50.58 -12.35 -21.31
CA TRP A 87 49.94 -11.60 -22.39
C TRP A 87 50.91 -11.11 -23.48
N GLY A 88 52.12 -10.73 -23.13
CA GLY A 88 53.12 -10.22 -24.09
C GLY A 88 53.54 -11.20 -25.19
N PRO A 89 53.73 -12.51 -24.93
CA PRO A 89 54.02 -13.48 -25.99
C PRO A 89 52.92 -13.56 -27.05
N ILE A 90 51.65 -13.40 -26.65
CA ILE A 90 50.48 -13.41 -27.54
C ILE A 90 50.53 -12.19 -28.45
N LYS A 91 50.79 -11.01 -27.87
CA LYS A 91 50.95 -9.75 -28.61
C LYS A 91 52.07 -9.86 -29.66
N LEU A 92 53.25 -10.34 -29.27
CA LEU A 92 54.37 -10.51 -30.20
C LEU A 92 54.05 -11.51 -31.32
N ALA A 93 53.46 -12.65 -31.00
CA ALA A 93 53.06 -13.65 -31.99
C ALA A 93 52.11 -13.08 -33.05
N LEU A 94 51.10 -12.32 -32.62
CA LEU A 94 50.15 -11.65 -33.52
C LEU A 94 50.85 -10.58 -34.38
N MET A 95 51.72 -9.75 -33.79
CA MET A 95 52.43 -8.70 -34.51
C MET A 95 53.34 -9.25 -35.62
N VAL A 96 54.11 -10.30 -35.34
CA VAL A 96 55.06 -10.87 -36.31
C VAL A 96 54.35 -11.62 -37.44
N THR A 97 53.19 -12.23 -37.17
CA THR A 97 52.39 -12.96 -38.17
C THR A 97 51.50 -12.04 -39.04
N THR A 98 51.25 -10.80 -38.61
CA THR A 98 50.40 -9.82 -39.34
C THR A 98 50.91 -9.49 -40.76
N SER A 99 52.21 -9.71 -41.02
CA SER A 99 52.79 -9.47 -42.34
C SER A 99 52.31 -10.45 -43.41
N TRP A 100 51.71 -11.59 -43.03
CA TRP A 100 51.33 -12.68 -43.94
C TRP A 100 49.97 -13.29 -43.56
N THR A 101 48.98 -13.19 -44.45
CA THR A 101 47.58 -13.60 -44.21
C THR A 101 47.45 -15.09 -43.85
N ASP A 102 48.18 -15.98 -44.53
CA ASP A 102 48.17 -17.42 -44.23
C ASP A 102 48.82 -17.75 -42.88
N ALA A 103 49.82 -16.97 -42.46
CA ALA A 103 50.52 -17.19 -41.19
C ALA A 103 49.66 -16.80 -40.00
N ILE A 104 48.96 -15.66 -40.08
CA ILE A 104 48.06 -15.23 -39.01
C ILE A 104 46.85 -16.17 -38.90
N MET A 105 46.32 -16.69 -40.02
CA MET A 105 45.25 -17.69 -39.97
C MET A 105 45.67 -18.99 -39.28
N GLN A 106 46.87 -19.53 -39.57
CA GLN A 106 47.37 -20.73 -38.91
C GLN A 106 47.67 -20.52 -37.43
N LEU A 107 48.11 -19.31 -37.04
CA LEU A 107 48.29 -18.94 -35.64
C LEU A 107 46.94 -18.90 -34.91
N ILE A 108 45.90 -18.31 -35.51
CA ILE A 108 44.54 -18.26 -34.95
C ILE A 108 43.97 -19.67 -34.77
N ASP A 109 44.11 -20.53 -35.79
CA ASP A 109 43.65 -21.92 -35.71
C ASP A 109 44.35 -22.67 -34.58
N ALA A 110 45.67 -22.45 -34.40
CA ALA A 110 46.41 -23.06 -33.29
C ALA A 110 45.96 -22.52 -31.93
N TYR A 111 45.64 -21.23 -31.83
CA TYR A 111 45.07 -20.66 -30.60
C TYR A 111 43.69 -21.24 -30.27
N GLU A 112 42.84 -21.47 -31.27
CA GLU A 112 41.54 -22.12 -31.08
C GLU A 112 41.71 -23.54 -30.55
N GLU A 113 42.62 -24.34 -31.14
CA GLU A 113 42.93 -25.70 -30.65
C GLU A 113 43.51 -25.72 -29.22
N ILE A 114 44.29 -24.71 -28.83
CA ILE A 114 44.79 -24.59 -27.45
C ILE A 114 43.64 -24.22 -26.51
N SER A 115 42.74 -23.33 -26.93
CA SER A 115 41.59 -22.92 -26.11
C SER A 115 40.67 -24.08 -25.77
N GLU A 116 40.41 -24.96 -26.74
CA GLU A 116 39.65 -26.20 -26.53
C GLU A 116 40.33 -27.10 -25.50
N ALA A 117 41.66 -27.18 -25.51
CA ALA A 117 42.42 -27.97 -24.54
C ALA A 117 42.38 -27.41 -23.11
N LEU A 118 42.08 -26.11 -22.95
CA LEU A 118 42.10 -25.40 -21.67
C LEU A 118 40.71 -25.17 -21.06
N SER A 119 39.63 -25.48 -21.77
CA SER A 119 38.25 -25.12 -21.39
C SER A 119 37.80 -25.61 -20.00
N ASN A 120 38.38 -26.70 -19.51
CA ASN A 120 37.94 -27.35 -18.27
C ASN A 120 38.68 -26.83 -17.02
N LEU A 121 39.69 -25.98 -17.17
CA LEU A 121 40.49 -25.47 -16.05
C LEU A 121 39.69 -24.59 -15.07
N ALA A 122 38.71 -23.83 -15.56
CA ALA A 122 37.87 -22.96 -14.73
C ALA A 122 37.09 -23.76 -13.67
N PHE A 123 36.65 -24.98 -14.00
CA PHE A 123 35.88 -25.85 -13.12
C PHE A 123 36.70 -26.39 -11.93
N PHE A 124 38.03 -26.45 -12.05
CA PHE A 124 38.90 -27.00 -11.01
C PHE A 124 39.54 -25.95 -10.09
N HIS A 125 39.18 -24.66 -10.23
CA HIS A 125 39.80 -23.55 -9.48
C HIS A 125 39.91 -23.82 -7.96
N ASN A 126 38.85 -24.34 -7.33
CA ASN A 126 38.80 -24.63 -5.89
C ASN A 126 39.55 -25.93 -5.51
N LEU A 127 39.67 -26.90 -6.42
CA LEU A 127 40.41 -28.14 -6.16
C LEU A 127 41.92 -27.99 -6.33
N ILE A 128 42.35 -27.17 -7.30
CA ILE A 128 43.77 -26.90 -7.56
C ILE A 128 44.44 -26.26 -6.33
N GLN A 129 43.71 -25.43 -5.57
CA GLN A 129 44.20 -24.88 -4.30
C GLN A 129 44.52 -25.96 -3.25
N SER A 130 43.80 -27.07 -3.28
CA SER A 130 43.85 -28.11 -2.24
C SER A 130 44.76 -29.30 -2.51
N ARG A 131 45.25 -29.49 -3.75
CA ARG A 131 46.05 -30.67 -4.14
C ARG A 131 47.31 -30.30 -4.92
N ASP A 132 48.48 -30.65 -4.39
CA ASP A 132 49.78 -30.29 -4.98
C ASP A 132 50.05 -30.95 -6.35
N TYR A 133 49.45 -32.11 -6.63
CA TYR A 133 49.54 -32.75 -7.95
C TYR A 133 48.89 -31.91 -9.06
N LEU A 134 47.77 -31.22 -8.78
CA LEU A 134 47.08 -30.38 -9.77
C LEU A 134 47.84 -29.07 -10.04
N LYS A 135 48.64 -28.59 -9.07
CA LYS A 135 49.55 -27.47 -9.27
C LYS A 135 50.65 -27.81 -10.28
N LEU A 136 51.23 -29.01 -10.18
CA LEU A 136 52.23 -29.49 -11.15
C LEU A 136 51.65 -29.57 -12.57
N VAL A 137 50.40 -30.02 -12.70
CA VAL A 137 49.70 -30.05 -14.00
C VAL A 137 49.51 -28.64 -14.57
N LEU A 138 49.17 -27.65 -13.73
CA LEU A 138 49.04 -26.24 -14.15
C LEU A 138 50.39 -25.63 -14.60
N GLU A 139 51.47 -25.90 -13.86
CA GLU A 139 52.82 -25.47 -14.26
C GLU A 139 53.21 -26.06 -15.63
N ASP A 140 52.85 -27.32 -15.87
CA ASP A 140 53.11 -28.02 -17.12
C ASP A 140 52.21 -27.53 -18.28
N TYR A 141 50.99 -27.02 -18.02
CA TYR A 141 50.18 -26.33 -19.03
C TYR A 141 50.85 -25.04 -19.48
N PHE A 142 51.30 -24.24 -18.53
CA PHE A 142 51.94 -22.97 -18.84
C PHE A 142 53.28 -23.14 -19.55
N SER A 143 54.06 -24.15 -19.16
CA SER A 143 55.30 -24.52 -19.85
C SER A 143 55.05 -24.82 -21.34
N ASP A 144 54.02 -25.60 -21.66
CA ASP A 144 53.65 -25.92 -23.04
C ASP A 144 53.16 -24.68 -23.82
N ILE A 145 52.42 -23.76 -23.18
CA ILE A 145 51.97 -22.50 -23.79
C ILE A 145 53.16 -21.57 -24.10
N LEU A 146 54.13 -21.43 -23.18
CA LEU A 146 55.35 -20.65 -23.45
C LEU A 146 56.18 -21.27 -24.57
N ARG A 147 56.28 -22.61 -24.59
CA ARG A 147 56.96 -23.35 -25.65
C ARG A 147 56.29 -23.15 -27.00
N PHE A 148 54.96 -23.09 -27.05
CA PHE A 148 54.22 -22.75 -28.25
C PHE A 148 54.59 -21.36 -28.78
N HIS A 149 54.55 -20.33 -27.93
CA HIS A 149 54.88 -18.96 -28.33
C HIS A 149 56.34 -18.82 -28.78
N ARG A 150 57.25 -19.58 -28.16
CA ARG A 150 58.65 -19.67 -28.61
C ARG A 150 58.76 -20.22 -30.03
N CYS A 151 58.05 -21.30 -30.36
CA CYS A 151 58.03 -21.86 -31.71
C CYS A 151 57.50 -20.85 -32.74
N VAL A 152 56.45 -20.09 -32.39
CA VAL A 152 55.93 -19.01 -33.24
C VAL A 152 57.03 -17.96 -33.49
N LEU A 153 57.67 -17.45 -32.45
CA LEU A 153 58.68 -16.40 -32.59
C LEU A 153 59.93 -16.88 -33.35
N ASP A 154 60.38 -18.12 -33.16
CA ASP A 154 61.54 -18.68 -33.88
C ASP A 154 61.30 -18.83 -35.39
N VAL A 155 60.07 -19.19 -35.77
CA VAL A 155 59.69 -19.36 -37.18
C VAL A 155 59.49 -18.02 -37.86
N PHE A 156 58.83 -17.06 -37.21
CA PHE A 156 58.39 -15.83 -37.86
C PHE A 156 59.31 -14.61 -37.63
N SER A 157 60.20 -14.62 -36.64
CA SER A 157 61.07 -13.46 -36.33
C SER A 157 62.46 -13.49 -36.97
N ARG A 158 62.90 -14.62 -37.56
CA ARG A 158 64.25 -14.75 -38.15
C ARG A 158 64.26 -14.36 -39.65
N PRO A 159 65.04 -13.35 -40.06
CA PRO A 159 65.17 -12.97 -41.48
C PRO A 159 65.86 -14.08 -42.28
N GLY A 160 65.27 -14.48 -43.41
CA GLY A 160 65.85 -15.43 -44.38
C GLY A 160 65.28 -16.87 -44.39
N ARG A 161 64.51 -17.30 -43.37
CA ARG A 161 63.88 -18.65 -43.35
C ARG A 161 62.62 -18.73 -44.23
N MET A 162 61.85 -17.64 -44.29
CA MET A 162 60.60 -17.54 -45.04
C MET A 162 60.79 -17.03 -46.48
N GLU A 163 61.81 -16.20 -46.72
CA GLU A 163 62.10 -15.56 -48.02
C GLU A 163 62.41 -16.56 -49.15
N LYS A 164 62.78 -17.81 -48.84
CA LYS A 164 63.13 -18.81 -49.86
C LYS A 164 62.09 -19.91 -50.07
N SER A 165 61.09 -20.08 -49.20
CA SER A 165 59.96 -20.99 -49.43
C SER A 165 58.85 -20.85 -48.36
N LEU A 166 57.83 -20.03 -48.65
CA LEU A 166 56.65 -19.81 -47.79
C LEU A 166 55.92 -21.13 -47.42
N GLN A 167 55.74 -22.04 -48.39
CA GLN A 167 55.06 -23.32 -48.14
C GLN A 167 55.85 -24.26 -47.22
N MET A 168 57.19 -24.27 -47.28
CA MET A 168 58.00 -25.10 -46.39
C MET A 168 58.08 -24.54 -44.97
N GLY A 169 58.10 -23.20 -44.81
CA GLY A 169 58.09 -22.54 -43.51
C GLY A 169 56.79 -22.77 -42.73
N LEU A 170 55.64 -22.60 -43.37
CA LEU A 170 54.31 -22.85 -42.79
C LEU A 170 54.09 -24.35 -42.49
N GLY A 171 54.55 -25.25 -43.36
CA GLY A 171 54.57 -26.69 -43.10
C GLY A 171 55.53 -27.11 -41.96
N SER A 172 56.60 -26.34 -41.70
CA SER A 172 57.47 -26.53 -40.52
C SER A 172 56.78 -26.09 -39.24
N PHE A 173 56.11 -24.93 -39.25
CA PHE A 173 55.37 -24.40 -38.11
C PHE A 173 54.34 -25.39 -37.56
N ARG A 174 53.45 -25.91 -38.41
CA ARG A 174 52.44 -26.89 -37.98
C ARG A 174 53.05 -28.20 -37.48
N ARG A 175 54.19 -28.64 -38.05
CA ARG A 175 54.91 -29.84 -37.57
C ARG A 175 55.53 -29.63 -36.19
N GLU A 176 56.02 -28.43 -35.88
CA GLU A 176 56.62 -28.11 -34.59
C GLU A 176 55.57 -27.88 -33.49
N VAL A 177 54.41 -27.30 -33.83
CA VAL A 177 53.32 -27.02 -32.90
C VAL A 177 52.49 -28.25 -32.55
N LYS A 178 52.29 -29.18 -33.51
CA LYS A 178 51.42 -30.36 -33.33
C LYS A 178 51.74 -31.20 -32.07
N PRO A 179 53.00 -31.52 -31.74
CA PRO A 179 53.33 -32.26 -30.51
C PRO A 179 52.95 -31.53 -29.23
N ILE A 180 52.97 -30.18 -29.24
CA ILE A 180 52.58 -29.34 -28.09
C ILE A 180 51.06 -29.40 -27.92
N LEU A 181 50.29 -29.29 -29.01
CA LEU A 181 48.83 -29.43 -28.98
C LEU A 181 48.38 -30.81 -28.48
N GLU A 182 49.04 -31.88 -28.92
CA GLU A 182 48.77 -33.24 -28.44
C GLU A 182 49.10 -33.42 -26.95
N SER A 183 50.14 -32.74 -26.45
CA SER A 183 50.47 -32.72 -25.02
C SER A 183 49.35 -32.06 -24.19
N LEU A 184 48.88 -30.90 -24.62
CA LEU A 184 47.79 -30.16 -23.97
C LEU A 184 46.49 -30.97 -23.95
N LYS A 185 46.11 -31.58 -25.08
CA LYS A 185 44.90 -32.42 -25.19
C LYS A 185 44.97 -33.68 -24.31
N ARG A 186 46.14 -34.32 -24.18
CA ARG A 186 46.32 -35.46 -23.25
C ARG A 186 46.13 -35.06 -21.79
N LYS A 187 46.65 -33.89 -21.39
CA LYS A 187 46.49 -33.35 -20.04
C LYS A 187 45.03 -33.00 -19.73
N GLN A 188 44.28 -32.52 -20.73
CA GLN A 188 42.86 -32.22 -20.59
C GLN A 188 42.04 -33.48 -20.32
N ALA A 189 42.34 -34.57 -21.03
CA ALA A 189 41.67 -35.86 -20.84
C ALA A 189 41.88 -36.40 -19.42
N LEU A 190 43.07 -36.21 -18.83
CA LEU A 190 43.36 -36.61 -17.44
C LEU A 190 42.57 -35.81 -16.40
N LEU A 191 42.35 -34.51 -16.65
CA LEU A 191 41.53 -33.66 -15.78
C LEU A 191 40.02 -33.92 -15.95
N SER A 192 39.63 -34.53 -17.06
CA SER A 192 38.23 -34.87 -17.37
C SER A 192 37.84 -36.28 -16.89
N ASP A 193 38.67 -36.91 -16.04
CA ASP A 193 38.37 -38.21 -15.41
C ASP A 193 37.17 -38.08 -14.45
N ASP A 194 36.17 -38.93 -14.64
CA ASP A 194 34.91 -38.98 -13.88
C ASP A 194 35.09 -38.98 -12.36
N LYS A 195 36.18 -39.56 -11.84
CA LYS A 195 36.46 -39.61 -10.40
C LYS A 195 36.87 -38.26 -9.81
N LEU A 196 37.52 -37.41 -10.60
CA LEU A 196 37.92 -36.07 -10.17
C LEU A 196 36.75 -35.09 -10.22
N GLN A 197 35.89 -35.20 -11.24
CA GLN A 197 34.68 -34.37 -11.35
C GLN A 197 33.67 -34.66 -10.23
N SER A 198 33.43 -35.92 -9.91
CA SER A 198 32.49 -36.30 -8.84
C SER A 198 32.95 -35.82 -7.45
N HIS A 199 34.26 -35.85 -7.17
CA HIS A 199 34.81 -35.29 -5.93
C HIS A 199 34.78 -33.74 -5.91
N ALA A 200 34.92 -33.09 -7.08
CA ALA A 200 34.82 -31.64 -7.20
C ALA A 200 33.43 -31.12 -6.83
N ILE A 201 32.41 -31.74 -7.42
CA ILE A 201 30.99 -31.40 -7.22
C ILE A 201 30.58 -31.60 -5.75
N LEU A 202 31.00 -32.72 -5.13
CA LEU A 202 30.65 -33.01 -3.74
C LEU A 202 31.18 -31.96 -2.75
N LYS A 203 32.40 -31.45 -2.99
CA LYS A 203 33.02 -30.47 -2.09
C LYS A 203 32.35 -29.10 -2.19
N GLU A 204 32.00 -28.67 -3.40
CA GLU A 204 31.29 -27.41 -3.63
C GLU A 204 29.88 -27.41 -3.00
N VAL A 205 29.18 -28.55 -3.09
CA VAL A 205 27.89 -28.73 -2.42
C VAL A 205 28.03 -28.65 -0.89
N GLN A 206 29.06 -29.27 -0.31
CA GLN A 206 29.30 -29.20 1.14
C GLN A 206 29.64 -27.79 1.63
N ASP A 207 30.50 -27.07 0.92
CA ASP A 207 30.88 -25.69 1.29
C ASP A 207 29.68 -24.74 1.21
N SER A 208 28.82 -24.92 0.19
CA SER A 208 27.56 -24.17 0.07
C SER A 208 26.55 -24.49 1.17
N GLU A 209 26.44 -25.76 1.58
CA GLU A 209 25.52 -26.19 2.65
C GLU A 209 25.94 -25.62 4.01
N GLN A 210 27.25 -25.63 4.29
CA GLN A 210 27.80 -25.06 5.53
C GLN A 210 27.56 -23.54 5.61
N TYR A 211 27.79 -22.82 4.50
CA TYR A 211 27.52 -21.37 4.44
C TYR A 211 26.05 -21.04 4.70
N ALA A 212 25.12 -21.79 4.11
CA ALA A 212 23.69 -21.60 4.33
C ALA A 212 23.30 -21.86 5.80
N LYS A 213 23.90 -22.87 6.43
CA LYS A 213 23.65 -23.23 7.82
C LYS A 213 24.14 -22.15 8.80
N ASP A 214 25.31 -21.57 8.53
CA ASP A 214 25.87 -20.50 9.37
C ASP A 214 25.04 -19.20 9.26
N GLN A 215 24.56 -18.87 8.06
CA GLN A 215 23.60 -17.77 7.88
C GLN A 215 22.29 -18.01 8.64
N PHE A 216 21.75 -19.23 8.58
CA PHE A 216 20.50 -19.56 9.26
C PHE A 216 20.63 -19.45 10.78
N ASN A 217 21.76 -19.91 11.34
CA ASN A 217 22.06 -19.80 12.76
C ASN A 217 22.22 -18.33 13.20
N SER A 218 22.91 -17.51 12.41
CA SER A 218 23.06 -16.07 12.68
C SER A 218 21.69 -15.37 12.69
N LEU A 219 20.83 -15.69 11.73
CA LEU A 219 19.49 -15.12 11.66
C LEU A 219 18.64 -15.53 12.87
N HIS A 220 18.73 -16.80 13.29
CA HIS A 220 18.01 -17.30 14.46
C HIS A 220 18.46 -16.61 15.76
N ALA A 221 19.75 -16.35 15.93
CA ALA A 221 20.28 -15.61 17.09
C ALA A 221 19.74 -14.17 17.13
N SER A 222 19.80 -13.45 16.01
CA SER A 222 19.25 -12.08 15.93
C SER A 222 17.75 -12.02 16.18
N LEU A 223 16.99 -13.04 15.77
CA LEU A 223 15.55 -13.11 15.97
C LEU A 223 15.20 -13.34 17.45
N GLU A 224 16.02 -14.10 18.18
CA GLU A 224 15.85 -14.30 19.63
C GLU A 224 16.20 -13.05 20.43
N ASP A 225 17.24 -12.32 20.03
CA ASP A 225 17.58 -11.01 20.62
C ASP A 225 16.42 -10.02 20.47
N VAL A 226 15.82 -9.93 19.28
CA VAL A 226 14.65 -9.07 19.03
C VAL A 226 13.44 -9.48 19.88
N ARG A 227 13.19 -10.79 20.05
CA ARG A 227 12.10 -11.28 20.92
C ARG A 227 12.31 -10.86 22.38
N SER A 228 13.55 -10.98 22.88
CA SER A 228 13.87 -10.59 24.26
C SER A 228 13.74 -9.08 24.48
N ALA A 229 14.15 -8.27 23.51
CA ALA A 229 14.00 -6.82 23.54
C ALA A 229 12.52 -6.41 23.56
N LEU A 230 11.70 -7.02 22.69
CA LEU A 230 10.27 -6.76 22.62
C LEU A 230 9.55 -7.14 23.94
N ALA A 231 9.92 -8.25 24.56
CA ALA A 231 9.37 -8.67 25.85
C ALA A 231 9.71 -7.68 26.98
N SER A 232 10.94 -7.15 26.98
CA SER A 232 11.40 -6.13 27.94
C SER A 232 10.66 -4.80 27.76
N GLU A 233 10.53 -4.33 26.52
CA GLU A 233 9.78 -3.10 26.19
C GLU A 233 8.30 -3.23 26.58
N GLN A 234 7.69 -4.39 26.34
CA GLN A 234 6.30 -4.65 26.72
C GLN A 234 6.11 -4.60 28.25
N LEU A 235 7.06 -5.11 29.04
CA LEU A 235 7.01 -5.04 30.50
C LEU A 235 7.18 -3.61 31.02
N GLN A 236 8.11 -2.84 30.42
CA GLN A 236 8.30 -1.43 30.75
C GLN A 236 7.06 -0.60 30.42
N SER A 237 6.46 -0.82 29.25
CA SER A 237 5.22 -0.16 28.84
C SER A 237 4.07 -0.45 29.81
N LYS A 238 3.88 -1.71 30.25
CA LYS A 238 2.86 -2.07 31.24
C LYS A 238 3.08 -1.39 32.59
N THR A 239 4.34 -1.31 33.03
CA THR A 239 4.70 -0.68 34.31
C THR A 239 4.46 0.83 34.27
N LEU A 240 4.79 1.48 33.15
CA LEU A 240 4.54 2.90 32.95
C LEU A 240 3.03 3.22 32.95
N GLN A 241 2.23 2.44 32.20
CA GLN A 241 0.77 2.57 32.18
C GLN A 241 0.15 2.44 33.57
N ALA A 242 0.58 1.47 34.37
CA ALA A 242 0.09 1.29 35.75
C ALA A 242 0.46 2.48 36.66
N ARG A 243 1.62 3.11 36.44
CA ARG A 243 2.03 4.30 37.20
C ARG A 243 1.24 5.53 36.79
N GLU A 244 1.05 5.75 35.48
CA GLU A 244 0.22 6.83 34.93
C GLU A 244 -1.23 6.73 35.43
N MET A 245 -1.78 5.51 35.46
CA MET A 245 -3.09 5.22 36.05
C MET A 245 -3.19 5.72 37.50
N ASN A 246 -2.25 5.33 38.37
CA ASN A 246 -2.30 5.71 39.78
C ASN A 246 -2.22 7.23 39.93
N THR A 247 -1.32 7.89 39.21
CA THR A 247 -1.21 9.35 39.25
C THR A 247 -2.46 10.05 38.72
N TYR A 248 -3.09 9.51 37.67
CA TYR A 248 -4.33 10.05 37.12
C TYR A 248 -5.49 9.96 38.12
N LEU A 249 -5.66 8.79 38.74
CA LEU A 249 -6.69 8.55 39.76
C LEU A 249 -6.45 9.41 41.00
N GLU A 250 -5.21 9.51 41.49
CA GLU A 250 -4.84 10.36 42.63
C GLU A 250 -5.19 11.84 42.37
N ASN A 251 -4.92 12.34 41.15
CA ASN A 251 -5.23 13.72 40.79
C ASN A 251 -6.74 14.00 40.67
N ARG A 252 -7.53 13.01 40.20
CA ARG A 252 -8.99 13.14 40.01
C ARG A 252 -9.78 12.91 41.30
N LEU A 253 -9.28 12.02 42.17
CA LEU A 253 -9.93 11.63 43.43
C LEU A 253 -9.49 12.50 44.62
N ASP A 254 -8.70 13.55 44.42
CA ASP A 254 -8.26 14.44 45.49
C ASP A 254 -9.45 15.24 46.09
N ILE A 255 -10.13 14.61 47.06
CA ILE A 255 -11.27 15.12 47.82
C ILE A 255 -10.93 16.44 48.54
N SER A 256 -9.64 16.73 48.73
CA SER A 256 -9.18 17.94 49.43
C SER A 256 -9.36 19.24 48.63
N LYS A 257 -9.52 19.17 47.29
CA LYS A 257 -9.73 20.34 46.42
C LYS A 257 -11.19 20.61 46.04
N SER A 258 -12.09 19.64 46.16
CA SER A 258 -13.48 19.75 45.66
C SER A 258 -14.48 20.30 46.68
N GLN A 259 -14.05 21.05 47.70
CA GLN A 259 -14.95 21.65 48.69
C GLN A 259 -15.74 22.86 48.18
N THR A 260 -15.54 23.30 46.93
CA THR A 260 -16.06 24.61 46.50
C THR A 260 -17.49 24.61 45.93
N ASP A 261 -18.09 23.48 45.54
CA ASP A 261 -19.43 23.47 44.91
C ASP A 261 -20.47 22.58 45.63
N LEU A 262 -20.52 22.67 46.96
CA LEU A 262 -21.59 22.07 47.78
C LEU A 262 -23.02 22.55 47.43
N GLN A 263 -23.18 23.52 46.52
CA GLN A 263 -24.48 23.98 46.03
C GLN A 263 -25.12 23.06 44.97
N LEU A 264 -24.38 22.13 44.35
CA LEU A 264 -24.95 21.18 43.39
C LEU A 264 -25.54 19.92 44.05
N GLN A 265 -25.32 19.69 45.34
CA GLN A 265 -25.80 18.52 46.10
C GLN A 265 -27.12 18.74 46.88
N SER A 266 -28.02 19.62 46.42
CA SER A 266 -29.35 19.69 47.02
C SER A 266 -30.18 18.48 46.59
N GLY A 267 -30.55 17.61 47.54
CA GLY A 267 -31.32 16.36 47.41
C GLY A 267 -32.78 16.51 46.96
N ASP A 268 -33.07 17.46 46.07
CA ASP A 268 -34.40 17.80 45.57
C ASP A 268 -34.84 16.95 44.35
N PHE A 269 -34.06 15.92 43.97
CA PHE A 269 -34.14 15.35 42.63
C PHE A 269 -34.97 14.07 42.47
N LEU A 270 -35.25 13.24 43.48
CA LEU A 270 -35.75 11.88 43.21
C LEU A 270 -36.73 11.30 44.22
N ASP A 271 -37.54 10.37 43.72
CA ASP A 271 -38.39 9.42 44.44
C ASP A 271 -37.50 8.38 45.14
N ASP A 272 -37.90 7.91 46.33
CA ASP A 272 -37.12 6.99 47.22
C ASP A 272 -36.66 5.69 46.51
N ASP A 273 -37.30 5.32 45.39
CA ASP A 273 -37.04 4.07 44.67
C ASP A 273 -36.04 4.17 43.50
N SER A 274 -35.52 5.35 43.20
CA SER A 274 -34.69 5.59 42.01
C SER A 274 -33.28 4.96 42.13
N GLY A 275 -32.86 4.20 41.11
CA GLY A 275 -31.62 3.43 41.14
C GLY A 275 -31.71 2.03 41.78
N ASN A 276 -32.84 1.65 42.40
CA ASN A 276 -33.03 0.31 43.00
C ASN A 276 -33.01 -0.84 41.98
N TRP A 277 -33.20 -0.55 40.70
CA TRP A 277 -33.12 -1.52 39.61
C TRP A 277 -31.71 -2.11 39.46
N ILE A 278 -30.65 -1.45 39.93
CA ILE A 278 -29.26 -1.97 39.90
C ILE A 278 -29.17 -3.33 40.59
N PHE A 279 -29.86 -3.51 41.72
CA PHE A 279 -29.83 -4.79 42.45
C PHE A 279 -30.48 -5.94 41.67
N SER A 280 -31.27 -5.62 40.65
CA SER A 280 -31.88 -6.61 39.77
C SER A 280 -31.03 -6.91 38.53
N ASP A 281 -30.00 -6.11 38.26
CA ASP A 281 -29.14 -6.19 37.08
C ASP A 281 -28.33 -7.51 37.04
N PRO A 282 -28.20 -8.18 35.87
CA PRO A 282 -27.46 -9.43 35.75
C PRO A 282 -25.98 -9.32 36.14
N ILE A 283 -25.34 -8.19 35.82
CA ILE A 283 -23.91 -7.94 36.11
C ILE A 283 -23.75 -7.76 37.62
N PHE A 284 -24.65 -7.01 38.26
CA PHE A 284 -24.67 -6.86 39.71
C PHE A 284 -24.81 -8.20 40.43
N LYS A 285 -25.77 -9.04 40.02
CA LYS A 285 -26.00 -10.37 40.62
C LYS A 285 -24.83 -11.34 40.39
N CYS A 286 -24.22 -11.30 39.21
CA CYS A 286 -23.06 -12.12 38.89
C CYS A 286 -21.84 -11.71 39.73
N TRP A 287 -21.62 -10.40 39.86
CA TRP A 287 -20.58 -9.82 40.72
C TRP A 287 -20.80 -10.16 42.20
N GLU A 288 -22.02 -10.01 42.72
CA GLU A 288 -22.37 -10.31 44.10
C GLU A 288 -22.20 -11.81 44.45
N GLY A 289 -22.47 -12.70 43.50
CA GLY A 289 -22.30 -14.15 43.67
C GLY A 289 -20.85 -14.66 43.58
N GLY A 290 -19.92 -13.84 43.07
CA GLY A 290 -18.52 -14.21 42.83
C GLY A 290 -17.65 -14.20 44.09
N LYS A 291 -17.41 -15.37 44.70
CA LYS A 291 -16.63 -15.51 45.95
C LYS A 291 -15.09 -15.42 45.81
N SER A 292 -14.54 -14.97 44.68
CA SER A 292 -13.08 -14.85 44.51
C SER A 292 -12.54 -13.56 45.12
N ALA A 293 -11.39 -13.63 45.78
CA ALA A 293 -10.76 -12.49 46.45
C ALA A 293 -10.33 -11.35 45.51
N GLU A 294 -10.25 -11.61 44.20
CA GLU A 294 -9.71 -10.67 43.20
C GLU A 294 -10.73 -9.70 42.59
N ASN A 295 -12.05 -9.95 42.70
CA ASN A 295 -13.10 -9.15 42.03
C ASN A 295 -14.08 -8.47 43.00
N ARG A 296 -13.59 -7.61 43.90
CA ARG A 296 -14.44 -6.88 44.87
C ARG A 296 -14.94 -5.51 44.42
N VAL A 297 -14.56 -5.03 43.24
CA VAL A 297 -14.90 -3.68 42.77
C VAL A 297 -15.87 -3.75 41.60
N LEU A 298 -17.00 -3.06 41.74
CA LEU A 298 -17.97 -2.85 40.66
C LEU A 298 -17.81 -1.41 40.15
N PHE A 299 -17.61 -1.25 38.85
CA PHE A 299 -17.52 0.07 38.23
C PHE A 299 -18.90 0.51 37.74
N LEU A 300 -19.46 1.55 38.37
CA LEU A 300 -20.69 2.18 37.89
C LEU A 300 -20.33 3.40 37.06
N ASN A 301 -20.67 3.34 35.78
CA ASN A 301 -20.32 4.36 34.81
C ASN A 301 -21.55 5.22 34.51
N GLY A 302 -21.56 6.41 35.07
CA GLY A 302 -22.67 7.36 35.08
C GLY A 302 -23.04 7.79 36.51
N SER A 303 -23.78 8.91 36.62
CA SER A 303 -24.38 9.33 37.88
C SER A 303 -25.77 8.72 38.02
N LEU A 304 -26.07 8.14 39.18
CA LEU A 304 -27.38 7.56 39.51
C LEU A 304 -28.45 8.58 39.85
N GLY A 305 -28.07 9.85 40.02
CA GLY A 305 -28.97 10.90 40.47
C GLY A 305 -29.42 10.78 41.94
N SER A 306 -29.42 9.59 42.55
CA SER A 306 -29.78 9.36 43.96
C SER A 306 -28.57 9.01 44.83
N ASP A 307 -28.60 9.47 46.08
CA ASP A 307 -27.65 9.12 47.15
C ASP A 307 -28.06 7.83 47.91
N GLN A 308 -29.19 7.23 47.55
CA GLN A 308 -29.81 6.12 48.28
C GLN A 308 -29.22 4.73 47.97
N LEU A 309 -28.38 4.58 46.94
CA LEU A 309 -27.80 3.28 46.58
C LEU A 309 -27.02 2.64 47.73
N LEU A 310 -26.17 3.43 48.41
CA LEU A 310 -25.34 2.94 49.51
C LEU A 310 -26.20 2.50 50.71
N PRO A 311 -27.16 3.31 51.21
CA PRO A 311 -28.14 2.86 52.19
C PRO A 311 -28.92 1.60 51.78
N ALA A 312 -29.47 1.57 50.56
CA ALA A 312 -30.27 0.45 50.07
C ALA A 312 -29.49 -0.87 50.02
N ALA A 313 -28.20 -0.80 49.68
CA ALA A 313 -27.32 -1.96 49.66
C ALA A 313 -26.93 -2.44 51.07
N LEU A 314 -26.68 -1.51 52.00
CA LEU A 314 -26.40 -1.82 53.41
C LEU A 314 -27.59 -2.54 54.04
N CYS A 315 -28.82 -2.09 53.77
CA CYS A 315 -30.05 -2.75 54.23
C CYS A 315 -30.23 -4.17 53.67
N ARG A 316 -29.65 -4.46 52.49
CA ARG A 316 -29.69 -5.79 51.85
C ARG A 316 -28.54 -6.71 52.26
N GLY A 317 -27.61 -6.23 53.10
CA GLY A 317 -26.44 -7.00 53.56
C GLY A 317 -25.30 -7.10 52.54
N CYS A 318 -25.30 -6.25 51.51
CA CYS A 318 -24.29 -6.24 50.45
C CYS A 318 -23.04 -5.45 50.91
N HIS A 319 -21.85 -6.04 50.82
CA HIS A 319 -20.58 -5.33 51.05
C HIS A 319 -20.02 -4.77 49.74
N LEU A 320 -20.28 -3.50 49.47
CA LEU A 320 -19.92 -2.83 48.22
C LEU A 320 -18.57 -2.11 48.28
N LYS A 321 -17.72 -2.31 47.26
CA LYS A 321 -16.70 -1.34 46.86
C LYS A 321 -17.06 -0.86 45.47
N ILE A 322 -17.65 0.34 45.39
CA ILE A 322 -18.10 0.92 44.13
C ILE A 322 -17.21 2.11 43.80
N LEU A 323 -16.78 2.16 42.54
CA LEU A 323 -16.30 3.40 41.94
C LEU A 323 -17.41 3.95 41.05
N VAL A 324 -17.94 5.12 41.39
CA VAL A 324 -18.93 5.84 40.56
C VAL A 324 -18.19 6.94 39.83
N CYS A 325 -18.22 6.93 38.50
CA CYS A 325 -17.72 8.05 37.71
C CYS A 325 -18.88 8.71 36.97
N GLY A 326 -19.18 9.95 37.35
CA GLY A 326 -20.26 10.75 36.75
C GLY A 326 -19.86 11.46 35.45
N GLN A 327 -18.56 11.61 35.19
CA GLN A 327 -18.03 12.31 34.03
C GLN A 327 -17.30 11.33 33.11
N ARG A 328 -17.64 11.35 31.82
CA ARG A 328 -16.92 10.59 30.80
C ARG A 328 -15.73 11.38 30.33
N ASP A 329 -14.56 10.82 30.52
CA ASP A 329 -13.33 11.31 29.88
C ASP A 329 -12.75 10.28 28.90
N GLY A 330 -13.34 9.08 28.77
CA GLY A 330 -12.86 8.00 27.91
C GLY A 330 -11.58 7.34 28.43
N VAL A 331 -10.79 8.07 29.22
CA VAL A 331 -9.57 7.61 29.88
C VAL A 331 -9.92 6.57 30.93
N LEU A 332 -10.86 6.86 31.84
CA LEU A 332 -11.27 5.92 32.89
C LEU A 332 -12.01 4.69 32.34
N ASP A 333 -12.79 4.86 31.27
CA ASP A 333 -13.50 3.79 30.58
C ASP A 333 -12.52 2.73 30.03
N ASP A 334 -11.50 3.16 29.29
CA ASP A 334 -10.48 2.27 28.72
C ASP A 334 -9.60 1.66 29.82
N MET A 335 -9.29 2.45 30.85
CA MET A 335 -8.47 2.07 31.99
C MET A 335 -9.12 1.01 32.89
N LEU A 336 -10.43 1.10 33.12
CA LEU A 336 -11.19 0.21 34.02
C LEU A 336 -11.97 -0.87 33.28
N SER A 337 -11.74 -1.02 31.98
CA SER A 337 -12.46 -1.97 31.10
C SER A 337 -12.38 -3.44 31.57
N SER A 338 -11.42 -3.78 32.43
CA SER A 338 -11.25 -5.14 32.98
C SER A 338 -12.12 -5.41 34.20
N LEU A 339 -12.71 -4.38 34.82
CA LEU A 339 -13.60 -4.53 35.96
C LEU A 339 -15.03 -4.83 35.48
N PRO A 340 -15.83 -5.56 36.26
CA PRO A 340 -17.26 -5.66 36.00
C PRO A 340 -17.86 -4.25 36.04
N GLN A 341 -18.51 -3.85 34.94
CA GLN A 341 -19.03 -2.51 34.75
C GLN A 341 -20.54 -2.51 34.46
N ILE A 342 -21.26 -1.56 35.05
CA ILE A 342 -22.64 -1.25 34.66
C ILE A 342 -22.65 0.15 34.03
N ARG A 343 -23.02 0.17 32.75
CA ARG A 343 -23.11 1.36 31.90
C ARG A 343 -24.51 1.96 32.03
N LEU A 344 -24.68 2.93 32.93
CA LEU A 344 -26.00 3.46 33.26
C LEU A 344 -26.71 4.06 32.04
N ASP A 345 -25.96 4.66 31.10
CA ASP A 345 -26.49 5.22 29.85
C ASP A 345 -27.13 4.19 28.91
N LEU A 346 -26.77 2.92 29.04
CA LEU A 346 -27.30 1.83 28.21
C LEU A 346 -28.45 1.09 28.90
N VAL A 347 -28.80 1.46 30.13
CA VAL A 347 -29.85 0.78 30.89
C VAL A 347 -31.17 1.54 30.76
N ASP A 348 -32.17 0.89 30.17
CA ASP A 348 -33.52 1.46 30.00
C ASP A 348 -34.14 1.95 31.32
N ALA A 349 -33.85 1.25 32.42
CA ALA A 349 -34.35 1.65 33.75
C ALA A 349 -33.74 2.98 34.22
N HIS A 350 -32.47 3.23 33.89
CA HIS A 350 -31.81 4.52 34.16
C HIS A 350 -32.42 5.65 33.34
N GLN A 351 -32.70 5.38 32.07
CA GLN A 351 -33.36 6.35 31.18
C GLN A 351 -34.77 6.69 31.69
N LYS A 352 -35.52 5.71 32.23
CA LYS A 352 -36.81 5.94 32.88
C LYS A 352 -36.70 6.80 34.13
N ASP A 353 -35.67 6.62 34.95
CA ASP A 353 -35.42 7.48 36.12
C ASP A 353 -35.17 8.93 35.66
N ILE A 354 -34.38 9.14 34.60
CA ILE A 354 -34.17 10.46 34.00
C ILE A 354 -35.49 11.05 33.49
N GLU A 355 -36.29 10.29 32.73
CA GLU A 355 -37.60 10.76 32.24
C GLU A 355 -38.51 11.20 33.38
N GLN A 356 -38.57 10.41 34.46
CA GLN A 356 -39.40 10.71 35.63
C GLN A 356 -38.95 12.00 36.32
N VAL A 357 -37.65 12.17 36.54
CA VAL A 357 -37.10 13.43 37.08
C VAL A 357 -37.40 14.61 36.18
N THR A 358 -37.17 14.43 34.89
CA THR A 358 -37.34 15.50 33.90
C THR A 358 -38.80 15.95 33.87
N LYS A 359 -39.77 15.01 33.99
CA LYS A 359 -41.20 15.33 34.13
C LYS A 359 -41.51 16.14 35.39
N VAL A 360 -41.01 15.70 36.55
CA VAL A 360 -41.23 16.40 37.84
C VAL A 360 -40.64 17.82 37.79
N GLN A 361 -39.42 17.96 37.28
CA GLN A 361 -38.73 19.24 37.18
C GLN A 361 -39.34 20.15 36.11
N ALA A 362 -39.77 19.59 34.97
CA ALA A 362 -40.49 20.32 33.92
C ALA A 362 -41.79 20.92 34.47
N ALA A 363 -42.56 20.16 35.27
CA ALA A 363 -43.76 20.68 35.92
C ALA A 363 -43.43 21.76 36.97
N LYS A 364 -42.43 21.53 37.84
CA LYS A 364 -42.02 22.49 38.89
C LYS A 364 -41.55 23.83 38.29
N LYS A 365 -40.76 23.78 37.21
CA LYS A 365 -40.17 24.95 36.56
C LYS A 365 -41.09 25.57 35.50
N GLY A 366 -41.89 24.74 34.83
CA GLY A 366 -42.90 25.14 33.86
C GLY A 366 -44.05 25.95 34.47
N ALA A 367 -44.30 25.78 35.77
CA ALA A 367 -45.24 26.59 36.54
C ALA A 367 -44.98 28.11 36.39
N ARG A 368 -43.71 28.54 36.28
CA ARG A 368 -43.34 29.96 36.05
C ARG A 368 -43.91 30.51 34.74
N PHE A 369 -43.99 29.68 33.70
CA PHE A 369 -44.42 30.07 32.36
C PHE A 369 -45.86 29.64 32.02
N GLN A 370 -46.60 29.08 32.98
CA GLN A 370 -47.96 28.57 32.81
C GLN A 370 -48.05 27.64 31.57
N LEU A 371 -47.18 26.63 31.53
CA LEU A 371 -47.18 25.65 30.46
C LEU A 371 -48.40 24.72 30.59
N ALA A 372 -48.97 24.30 29.46
CA ALA A 372 -49.97 23.25 29.48
C ALA A 372 -49.30 21.90 29.78
N ARG A 373 -50.03 20.96 30.39
CA ARG A 373 -49.52 19.61 30.72
C ARG A 373 -48.88 18.91 29.50
N GLN A 374 -49.44 19.08 28.31
CA GLN A 374 -48.88 18.54 27.06
C GLN A 374 -47.54 19.19 26.68
N GLU A 375 -47.36 20.48 26.96
CA GLU A 375 -46.08 21.19 26.72
C GLU A 375 -45.00 20.72 27.70
N GLU A 376 -45.37 20.48 28.96
CA GLU A 376 -44.47 19.93 29.99
C GLU A 376 -44.03 18.49 29.66
N GLU A 377 -44.96 17.65 29.19
CA GLU A 377 -44.66 16.28 28.73
C GLU A 377 -43.75 16.29 27.49
N LYS A 378 -44.01 17.17 26.51
CA LYS A 378 -43.16 17.34 25.31
C LYS A 378 -41.74 17.80 25.70
N LEU A 379 -41.62 18.75 26.63
CA LEU A 379 -40.33 19.20 27.18
C LEU A 379 -39.58 18.04 27.84
N ALA A 380 -40.25 17.32 28.74
CA ALA A 380 -39.62 16.25 29.50
C ALA A 380 -39.12 15.14 28.57
N CYS A 381 -39.91 14.74 27.57
CA CYS A 381 -39.47 13.79 26.55
C CYS A 381 -38.27 14.31 25.74
N LYS A 382 -38.30 15.57 25.31
CA LYS A 382 -37.20 16.16 24.51
C LYS A 382 -35.90 16.22 25.31
N VAL A 383 -35.93 16.74 26.54
CA VAL A 383 -34.75 16.84 27.42
C VAL A 383 -34.24 15.46 27.83
N ALA A 384 -35.13 14.53 28.20
CA ALA A 384 -34.72 13.18 28.57
C ALA A 384 -34.08 12.44 27.38
N SER A 385 -34.66 12.55 26.17
CA SER A 385 -34.09 11.92 24.96
C SER A 385 -32.73 12.53 24.57
N ALA A 386 -32.56 13.85 24.71
CA ALA A 386 -31.30 14.53 24.43
C ALA A 386 -30.24 14.29 25.50
N SER A 387 -30.63 13.93 26.73
CA SER A 387 -29.70 13.71 27.84
C SER A 387 -28.76 12.52 27.66
N ARG A 388 -29.11 11.56 26.80
CA ARG A 388 -28.30 10.35 26.53
C ARG A 388 -27.76 9.69 27.80
N GLY A 389 -28.61 9.56 28.84
CA GLY A 389 -28.23 8.96 30.11
C GLY A 389 -27.61 9.90 31.15
N MET A 390 -27.51 11.21 30.88
CA MET A 390 -26.86 12.19 31.77
C MET A 390 -27.86 13.05 32.56
N PHE A 391 -28.02 12.78 33.87
CA PHE A 391 -28.80 13.65 34.77
C PHE A 391 -28.29 15.10 34.80
N LEU A 392 -26.98 15.30 34.72
CA LEU A 392 -26.37 16.64 34.71
C LEU A 392 -26.81 17.45 33.50
N TYR A 393 -26.88 16.84 32.31
CA TYR A 393 -27.40 17.50 31.11
C TYR A 393 -28.85 17.93 31.32
N ALA A 394 -29.71 17.02 31.78
CA ALA A 394 -31.12 17.31 32.01
C ALA A 394 -31.28 18.48 32.99
N ARG A 395 -30.48 18.51 34.06
CA ARG A 395 -30.46 19.61 35.02
C ARG A 395 -29.99 20.93 34.39
N VAL A 396 -28.86 20.94 33.70
CA VAL A 396 -28.29 22.14 33.06
C VAL A 396 -29.28 22.76 32.08
N VAL A 397 -29.90 21.95 31.22
CA VAL A 397 -30.88 22.41 30.25
C VAL A 397 -32.15 22.92 30.94
N LEU A 398 -32.68 22.20 31.93
CA LEU A 398 -33.86 22.65 32.68
C LEU A 398 -33.60 23.90 33.53
N ASP A 399 -32.40 24.06 34.10
CA ASP A 399 -31.98 25.27 34.81
C ASP A 399 -31.88 26.46 33.83
N ASN A 400 -31.28 26.25 32.66
CA ASN A 400 -31.17 27.28 31.63
C ASN A 400 -32.54 27.74 31.14
N LEU A 401 -33.42 26.80 30.79
CA LEU A 401 -34.79 27.08 30.37
C LEU A 401 -35.61 27.78 31.48
N ALA A 402 -35.40 27.42 32.74
CA ALA A 402 -36.06 28.08 33.87
C ALA A 402 -35.55 29.50 34.13
N ALA A 403 -34.30 29.80 33.76
CA ALA A 403 -33.69 31.11 33.94
C ALA A 403 -34.12 32.13 32.86
N MET A 404 -34.75 31.68 31.76
CA MET A 404 -35.19 32.55 30.67
C MET A 404 -36.23 33.60 31.11
N ASP A 405 -36.20 34.76 30.44
CA ASP A 405 -36.96 35.95 30.83
C ASP A 405 -38.38 35.98 30.25
N SER A 406 -38.65 35.25 29.16
CA SER A 406 -39.96 35.23 28.50
C SER A 406 -40.41 33.86 28.00
N LYS A 407 -41.74 33.67 27.91
CA LYS A 407 -42.35 32.46 27.33
C LYS A 407 -42.06 32.31 25.83
N ARG A 408 -41.76 33.41 25.13
CA ARG A 408 -41.40 33.38 23.70
C ARG A 408 -39.99 32.79 23.53
N ASP A 409 -39.01 33.31 24.25
CA ASP A 409 -37.62 32.81 24.20
C ASP A 409 -37.55 31.33 24.60
N TYR A 410 -38.34 30.94 25.60
CA TYR A 410 -38.51 29.55 26.00
C TYR A 410 -39.01 28.66 24.85
N LYS A 411 -40.00 29.10 24.07
CA LYS A 411 -40.55 28.33 22.94
C LYS A 411 -39.61 28.31 21.74
N ASP A 412 -38.96 29.44 21.47
CA ASP A 412 -38.02 29.57 20.36
C ASP A 412 -36.81 28.66 20.57
N GLU A 413 -36.23 28.62 21.78
CA GLU A 413 -35.15 27.68 22.13
C GLU A 413 -35.59 26.22 21.98
N LEU A 414 -36.82 25.91 22.39
CA LEU A 414 -37.39 24.57 22.34
C LEU A 414 -37.71 24.08 20.91
N GLU A 415 -38.00 24.99 19.98
CA GLU A 415 -38.28 24.69 18.58
C GLU A 415 -37.06 24.95 17.66
N SER A 416 -35.97 25.53 18.19
CA SER A 416 -34.76 25.83 17.41
C SER A 416 -33.96 24.58 17.02
N GLU A 417 -33.31 24.66 15.86
CA GLU A 417 -32.21 23.76 15.43
C GLU A 417 -30.99 23.82 16.38
N GLY A 418 -30.94 24.85 17.25
CA GLY A 418 -29.87 25.11 18.21
C GLY A 418 -30.04 24.44 19.59
N PHE A 419 -31.07 23.61 19.79
CA PHE A 419 -31.25 22.88 21.05
C PHE A 419 -29.99 22.08 21.40
N PRO A 420 -29.49 22.14 22.66
CA PRO A 420 -28.17 21.60 22.99
C PRO A 420 -28.01 20.13 22.61
N LYS A 421 -27.06 19.79 21.73
CA LYS A 421 -26.86 18.41 21.25
C LYS A 421 -26.15 17.51 22.27
N ASP A 422 -25.36 18.12 23.14
CA ASP A 422 -24.56 17.47 24.18
C ASP A 422 -24.35 18.41 25.39
N LEU A 423 -23.66 17.91 26.41
CA LEU A 423 -23.42 18.63 27.66
C LEU A 423 -22.52 19.86 27.44
N ASP A 424 -21.56 19.80 26.52
CA ASP A 424 -20.65 20.91 26.22
C ASP A 424 -21.42 22.04 25.54
N HIS A 425 -22.22 21.74 24.52
CA HIS A 425 -23.16 22.70 23.92
C HIS A 425 -24.12 23.25 24.98
N ALA A 426 -24.64 22.42 25.90
CA ALA A 426 -25.54 22.88 26.95
C ALA A 426 -24.83 23.85 27.92
N TYR A 427 -23.55 23.61 28.24
CA TYR A 427 -22.74 24.52 29.04
C TYR A 427 -22.36 25.79 28.27
N LEU A 428 -21.97 25.70 27.00
CA LEU A 428 -21.64 26.84 26.15
C LEU A 428 -22.85 27.76 25.94
N ILE A 429 -24.04 27.18 25.80
CA ILE A 429 -25.31 27.90 25.72
C ILE A 429 -25.67 28.52 27.07
N ARG A 430 -25.61 27.74 28.17
CA ARG A 430 -25.87 28.22 29.54
C ARG A 430 -24.93 29.38 29.92
N ASN A 431 -23.66 29.29 29.53
CA ASN A 431 -22.62 30.27 29.83
C ASN A 431 -22.47 31.36 28.76
N ARG A 432 -23.30 31.33 27.69
CA ARG A 432 -23.28 32.27 26.55
C ARG A 432 -21.89 32.45 25.90
N THR A 433 -21.12 31.39 25.71
CA THR A 433 -19.67 31.48 25.41
C THR A 433 -19.31 31.44 23.91
N ILE A 434 -20.05 30.73 23.04
CA ILE A 434 -19.76 30.63 21.59
C ILE A 434 -21.06 30.57 20.76
N ASN A 435 -21.11 31.29 19.64
CA ASN A 435 -22.22 31.30 18.68
C ASN A 435 -21.79 30.64 17.35
N LEU A 436 -22.26 29.41 17.09
CA LEU A 436 -21.78 28.58 15.97
C LEU A 436 -21.96 29.24 14.59
N LEU A 437 -23.09 29.95 14.39
CA LEU A 437 -23.34 30.69 13.15
C LEU A 437 -22.35 31.85 12.99
N GLU A 438 -21.99 32.50 14.10
CA GLU A 438 -21.02 33.59 14.12
C GLU A 438 -19.62 33.10 13.76
N GLU A 439 -19.21 31.93 14.25
CA GLU A 439 -17.95 31.29 13.86
C GLU A 439 -17.93 30.91 12.37
N HIS A 440 -19.03 30.38 11.82
CA HIS A 440 -19.11 30.10 10.38
C HIS A 440 -19.05 31.37 9.54
N ILE A 441 -19.67 32.46 9.99
CA ILE A 441 -19.56 33.78 9.35
C ILE A 441 -18.10 34.26 9.38
N ASP A 442 -17.45 34.21 10.54
CA ASP A 442 -16.09 34.72 10.71
C ASP A 442 -15.09 33.90 9.88
N MET A 443 -15.23 32.58 9.85
CA MET A 443 -14.41 31.70 9.03
C MET A 443 -14.67 31.87 7.52
N ALA A 444 -15.94 32.03 7.10
CA ALA A 444 -16.25 32.32 5.70
C ALA A 444 -15.62 33.64 5.24
N LEU A 445 -15.75 34.70 6.04
CA LEU A 445 -15.15 36.00 5.76
C LEU A 445 -13.62 35.92 5.73
N PHE A 446 -13.02 35.23 6.68
CA PHE A 446 -11.57 35.08 6.76
C PHE A 446 -11.03 34.31 5.55
N CYS A 447 -11.59 33.15 5.23
CA CYS A 447 -11.16 32.34 4.08
C CYS A 447 -11.28 33.12 2.76
N CYS A 448 -12.41 33.80 2.52
CA CYS A 448 -12.60 34.57 1.29
C CYS A 448 -11.59 35.72 1.19
N ARG A 449 -11.41 36.50 2.26
CA ARG A 449 -10.43 37.62 2.27
C ARG A 449 -9.00 37.13 2.13
N TYR A 450 -8.67 36.02 2.77
CA TYR A 450 -7.35 35.41 2.71
C TYR A 450 -7.02 34.93 1.29
N LEU A 451 -7.90 34.17 0.64
CA LEU A 451 -7.70 33.68 -0.72
C LEU A 451 -7.79 34.79 -1.80
N SER A 452 -8.40 35.93 -1.46
CA SER A 452 -8.42 37.13 -2.32
C SER A 452 -7.24 38.06 -2.08
N SER A 453 -6.36 37.74 -1.12
CA SER A 453 -5.29 38.64 -0.72
C SER A 453 -4.20 38.76 -1.78
N ARG A 454 -3.39 39.82 -1.67
CA ARG A 454 -2.32 40.15 -2.62
C ARG A 454 -1.43 38.94 -2.97
N PRO A 455 -0.92 38.13 -2.01
CA PRO A 455 -0.01 37.03 -2.34
C PRO A 455 -0.58 35.98 -3.31
N PHE A 456 -1.91 35.78 -3.35
CA PHE A 456 -2.57 34.85 -4.26
C PHE A 456 -2.86 35.47 -5.63
N THR A 457 -3.23 36.75 -5.66
CA THR A 457 -3.57 37.49 -6.88
C THR A 457 -2.33 37.95 -7.68
N THR A 458 -1.20 38.25 -7.01
CA THR A 458 0.03 38.77 -7.66
C THR A 458 1.09 37.72 -7.96
N CYS A 459 0.83 36.43 -7.66
CA CYS A 459 1.77 35.30 -7.74
C CYS A 459 2.42 35.11 -9.13
N LYS A 460 1.85 35.70 -10.19
CA LYS A 460 2.35 35.59 -11.57
C LYS A 460 3.32 36.73 -11.98
N SER A 461 3.54 37.75 -11.15
CA SER A 461 4.29 38.96 -11.55
C SER A 461 5.22 39.60 -10.52
N GLN A 462 5.20 39.22 -9.23
CA GLN A 462 6.06 39.82 -8.19
C GLN A 462 6.61 38.78 -7.19
N ASP A 463 7.70 39.15 -6.52
CA ASP A 463 8.40 38.32 -5.53
C ASP A 463 7.62 38.23 -4.20
N ILE A 464 7.10 37.04 -3.88
CA ILE A 464 6.40 36.72 -2.62
C ILE A 464 7.31 36.10 -1.55
N THR A 465 8.64 36.17 -1.73
CA THR A 465 9.62 35.54 -0.82
C THR A 465 9.47 36.03 0.62
N GLY A 466 9.16 37.31 0.84
CA GLY A 466 8.90 37.85 2.18
C GLY A 466 7.68 37.22 2.86
N ASP A 467 6.59 37.03 2.12
CA ASP A 467 5.37 36.39 2.65
C ASP A 467 5.61 34.92 2.99
N ILE A 468 6.39 34.21 2.16
CA ILE A 468 6.79 32.81 2.41
C ILE A 468 7.58 32.70 3.71
N HIS A 469 8.59 33.56 3.91
CA HIS A 469 9.41 33.51 5.13
C HIS A 469 8.65 33.92 6.40
N SER A 470 7.52 34.62 6.27
CA SER A 470 6.69 35.00 7.41
C SER A 470 5.75 33.88 7.90
N GLY A 471 5.57 32.81 7.12
CA GLY A 471 4.58 31.75 7.41
C GLY A 471 3.16 32.08 7.01
N TYR A 472 2.98 33.07 6.14
CA TYR A 472 1.68 33.54 5.67
C TYR A 472 0.83 32.40 5.08
N PHE A 473 1.46 31.38 4.50
CA PHE A 473 0.79 30.29 3.78
C PHE A 473 0.40 29.10 4.65
N GLY A 474 0.61 29.14 5.97
CA GLY A 474 0.27 28.05 6.88
C GLY A 474 -1.23 27.69 6.89
N PHE A 475 -2.11 28.65 6.57
CA PHE A 475 -3.57 28.45 6.52
C PHE A 475 -4.11 28.10 5.11
N LEU A 476 -3.24 28.02 4.10
CA LEU A 476 -3.60 27.84 2.70
C LEU A 476 -4.47 26.60 2.45
N ASP A 477 -4.07 25.47 3.00
CA ASP A 477 -4.74 24.20 2.73
C ASP A 477 -6.15 24.18 3.33
N TYR A 478 -6.33 24.70 4.54
CA TYR A 478 -7.64 24.79 5.18
C TYR A 478 -8.55 25.74 4.42
N ALA A 479 -8.08 26.97 4.14
CA ALA A 479 -8.88 27.98 3.45
C ALA A 479 -9.39 27.45 2.11
N THR A 480 -8.50 26.82 1.33
CA THR A 480 -8.83 26.29 0.01
C THR A 480 -9.83 25.14 0.07
N ALA A 481 -9.69 24.24 1.05
CA ALA A 481 -10.55 23.06 1.17
C ALA A 481 -11.95 23.38 1.75
N HIS A 482 -12.06 24.39 2.62
CA HIS A 482 -13.24 24.57 3.47
C HIS A 482 -14.03 25.88 3.27
N TYR A 483 -13.53 26.86 2.50
CA TYR A 483 -14.25 28.14 2.31
C TYR A 483 -15.70 27.95 1.85
N ALA A 484 -15.94 27.07 0.87
CA ALA A 484 -17.25 26.82 0.30
C ALA A 484 -18.20 26.09 1.27
N VAL A 485 -17.66 25.35 2.24
CA VAL A 485 -18.48 24.73 3.29
C VAL A 485 -19.04 25.81 4.20
N HIS A 486 -18.18 26.72 4.69
CA HIS A 486 -18.62 27.80 5.57
C HIS A 486 -19.65 28.73 4.91
N ILE A 487 -19.50 29.06 3.62
CA ILE A 487 -20.49 29.85 2.89
C ILE A 487 -21.84 29.14 2.86
N ARG A 488 -21.87 27.84 2.52
CA ARG A 488 -23.11 27.06 2.45
C ARG A 488 -23.83 26.95 3.79
N GLU A 489 -23.10 26.75 4.90
CA GLU A 489 -23.70 26.68 6.24
C GLU A 489 -24.34 28.02 6.66
N VAL A 490 -23.72 29.15 6.27
CA VAL A 490 -24.29 30.49 6.50
C VAL A 490 -25.55 30.72 5.65
N GLU A 491 -25.58 30.21 4.41
CA GLU A 491 -26.75 30.31 3.52
C GLU A 491 -27.90 29.40 3.95
N ALA A 492 -27.60 28.20 4.45
CA ALA A 492 -28.59 27.21 4.88
C ALA A 492 -29.33 27.61 6.17
N SER A 493 -28.67 28.38 7.06
CA SER A 493 -29.18 28.69 8.40
C SER A 493 -30.40 29.63 8.45
N GLY A 494 -30.86 30.17 7.31
CA GLY A 494 -32.04 31.04 7.23
C GLY A 494 -31.84 32.42 7.90
N VAL A 495 -32.14 33.50 7.18
CA VAL A 495 -31.87 34.87 7.67
C VAL A 495 -32.78 35.23 8.85
N SER A 496 -32.25 35.16 10.08
CA SER A 496 -32.80 35.89 11.23
C SER A 496 -32.51 37.39 11.08
N THR A 497 -33.44 38.26 11.52
CA THR A 497 -33.35 39.72 11.35
C THR A 497 -32.10 40.36 11.99
N ALA A 498 -31.42 39.66 12.91
CA ALA A 498 -30.20 40.13 13.57
C ALA A 498 -28.90 39.78 12.82
N SER A 499 -28.88 38.76 11.94
CA SER A 499 -27.69 38.29 11.22
C SER A 499 -27.65 38.67 9.74
N ALA A 500 -28.73 39.28 9.21
CA ALA A 500 -28.84 39.75 7.83
C ALA A 500 -27.63 40.57 7.31
N PRO A 501 -27.07 41.56 8.05
CA PRO A 501 -25.92 42.33 7.53
C PRO A 501 -24.62 41.51 7.48
N LYS A 502 -24.46 40.49 8.33
CA LYS A 502 -23.28 39.60 8.31
C LYS A 502 -23.37 38.56 7.20
N SER A 503 -24.56 38.03 6.92
CA SER A 503 -24.81 37.14 5.76
C SER A 503 -24.54 37.87 4.44
N GLU A 504 -24.95 39.14 4.32
CA GLU A 504 -24.65 39.95 3.15
C GLU A 504 -23.15 40.22 2.98
N ALA A 505 -22.42 40.42 4.09
CA ALA A 505 -20.97 40.56 4.07
C ALA A 505 -20.26 39.28 3.57
N VAL A 506 -20.79 38.09 3.89
CA VAL A 506 -20.26 36.80 3.39
C VAL A 506 -20.49 36.68 1.87
N LYS A 507 -21.68 37.03 1.38
CA LYS A 507 -21.97 37.05 -0.06
C LYS A 507 -21.04 38.00 -0.81
N LEU A 508 -20.87 39.22 -0.29
CA LEU A 508 -19.94 40.20 -0.88
C LEU A 508 -18.49 39.68 -0.87
N ALA A 509 -18.06 39.03 0.20
CA ALA A 509 -16.72 38.44 0.27
C ALA A 509 -16.54 37.30 -0.75
N ALA A 510 -17.57 36.49 -1.00
CA ALA A 510 -17.55 35.46 -2.03
C ALA A 510 -17.48 36.04 -3.45
N VAL A 511 -18.20 37.13 -3.72
CA VAL A 511 -18.10 37.88 -4.99
C VAL A 511 -16.69 38.44 -5.19
N ASN A 512 -16.13 39.11 -4.18
CA ASN A 512 -14.77 39.63 -4.23
C ASN A 512 -13.73 38.53 -4.46
N LEU A 513 -13.95 37.34 -3.89
CA LEU A 513 -13.11 36.16 -4.13
C LEU A 513 -13.16 35.71 -5.59
N ALA A 514 -14.35 35.68 -6.19
CA ALA A 514 -14.50 35.39 -7.60
C ALA A 514 -13.79 36.45 -8.46
N GLU A 515 -14.04 37.73 -8.23
CA GLU A 515 -13.41 38.82 -8.96
C GLU A 515 -11.87 38.81 -8.86
N ALA A 516 -11.32 38.51 -7.68
CA ALA A 516 -9.88 38.44 -7.47
C ALA A 516 -9.19 37.27 -8.21
N ASN A 517 -9.93 36.21 -8.51
CA ASN A 517 -9.38 34.99 -9.12
C ASN A 517 -9.71 34.83 -10.62
N HIS A 518 -10.75 35.49 -11.14
CA HIS A 518 -11.14 35.43 -12.55
C HIS A 518 -10.37 36.45 -13.40
N ARG A 519 -9.98 36.08 -14.63
CA ARG A 519 -9.41 37.01 -15.62
C ARG A 519 -10.53 37.74 -16.37
N GLU A 520 -10.34 39.02 -16.68
CA GLU A 520 -11.18 39.73 -17.66
C GLU A 520 -11.17 38.97 -19.00
N SER A 521 -12.25 38.21 -19.27
CA SER A 521 -12.86 37.87 -20.57
C SER A 521 -13.54 36.50 -20.49
N SER A 522 -14.82 36.48 -20.14
CA SER A 522 -15.82 35.76 -20.93
C SER A 522 -17.21 36.30 -20.61
N VAL A 523 -17.94 36.45 -21.70
CA VAL A 523 -19.29 37.00 -21.79
C VAL A 523 -20.26 36.13 -21.02
N GLN A 524 -21.17 36.77 -20.27
CA GLN A 524 -22.47 36.29 -19.78
C GLN A 524 -22.76 34.80 -20.06
N SER A 525 -22.55 33.93 -19.07
CA SER A 525 -23.27 32.66 -18.95
C SER A 525 -24.11 32.70 -17.66
N GLU A 526 -25.42 32.45 -17.80
CA GLU A 526 -26.42 32.58 -16.74
C GLU A 526 -26.54 31.32 -15.85
N ASP A 527 -25.50 30.47 -15.79
CA ASP A 527 -25.54 29.22 -15.01
C ASP A 527 -24.57 29.24 -13.81
N GLY A 528 -25.11 29.16 -12.60
CA GLY A 528 -24.36 29.33 -11.35
C GLY A 528 -23.37 28.20 -11.04
N ASP A 529 -23.61 27.00 -11.58
CA ASP A 529 -22.74 25.84 -11.37
C ASP A 529 -21.42 25.92 -12.18
N GLU A 530 -21.44 26.51 -13.38
CA GLU A 530 -20.24 26.71 -14.21
C GLU A 530 -19.30 27.76 -13.59
N ALA A 531 -19.85 28.88 -13.10
CA ALA A 531 -19.07 29.95 -12.46
C ALA A 531 -18.34 29.47 -11.18
N PHE A 532 -18.98 28.60 -10.40
CA PHE A 532 -18.38 28.02 -9.20
C PHE A 532 -17.26 27.01 -9.55
N GLN A 533 -17.42 26.26 -10.65
CA GLN A 533 -16.41 25.34 -11.12
C GLN A 533 -15.18 26.07 -11.67
N ASP A 534 -15.39 27.17 -12.38
CA ASP A 534 -14.33 28.06 -12.88
C ASP A 534 -13.54 28.72 -11.74
N LEU A 535 -14.23 29.19 -10.69
CA LEU A 535 -13.58 29.74 -9.51
C LEU A 535 -12.68 28.71 -8.81
N ASN A 536 -13.15 27.48 -8.65
CA ASN A 536 -12.36 26.41 -8.04
C ASN A 536 -11.12 26.08 -8.87
N LEU A 537 -11.21 26.09 -10.20
CA LEU A 537 -10.06 25.89 -11.08
C LEU A 537 -9.06 27.05 -10.95
N ALA A 538 -9.53 28.30 -10.88
CA ALA A 538 -8.66 29.46 -10.72
C ALA A 538 -7.90 29.44 -9.37
N ILE A 539 -8.60 29.13 -8.27
CA ILE A 539 -7.99 28.97 -6.94
C ILE A 539 -6.97 27.82 -6.97
N GLN A 540 -7.30 26.70 -7.61
CA GLN A 540 -6.41 25.55 -7.75
C GLN A 540 -5.09 25.91 -8.45
N ASP A 541 -5.15 26.71 -9.51
CA ASP A 541 -3.97 27.16 -10.25
C ASP A 541 -3.12 28.12 -9.42
N ASN A 542 -3.75 29.01 -8.65
CA ASN A 542 -3.05 29.93 -7.75
C ASN A 542 -2.34 29.18 -6.63
N VAL A 543 -2.99 28.16 -6.05
CA VAL A 543 -2.39 27.27 -5.04
C VAL A 543 -1.19 26.52 -5.61
N LEU A 544 -1.30 26.00 -6.84
CA LEU A 544 -0.19 25.34 -7.51
C LEU A 544 1.01 26.29 -7.67
N ALA A 545 0.78 27.51 -8.14
CA ALA A 545 1.82 28.52 -8.32
C ALA A 545 2.50 28.89 -6.99
N VAL A 546 1.74 29.13 -5.93
CA VAL A 546 2.28 29.42 -4.58
C VAL A 546 3.12 28.25 -4.06
N ARG A 547 2.64 27.01 -4.19
CA ARG A 547 3.38 25.81 -3.76
C ARG A 547 4.68 25.61 -4.53
N THR A 548 4.70 25.91 -5.83
CA THR A 548 5.93 25.89 -6.62
C THR A 548 6.94 26.91 -6.10
N LEU A 549 6.51 28.13 -5.78
CA LEU A 549 7.39 29.16 -5.23
C LEU A 549 7.92 28.82 -3.83
N ILE A 550 7.09 28.25 -2.95
CA ILE A 550 7.51 27.72 -1.65
C ILE A 550 8.58 26.63 -1.82
N GLY A 551 8.36 25.70 -2.77
CA GLY A 551 9.33 24.65 -3.09
C GLY A 551 10.68 25.20 -3.58
N LEU A 552 10.66 26.22 -4.44
CA LEU A 552 11.87 26.90 -4.92
C LEU A 552 12.63 27.61 -3.79
N GLN A 553 11.94 28.18 -2.81
CA GLN A 553 12.58 28.83 -1.66
C GLN A 553 13.17 27.84 -0.65
N ARG A 554 12.50 26.69 -0.43
CA ARG A 554 13.06 25.60 0.39
C ARG A 554 14.41 25.10 -0.14
N GLY A 555 14.61 25.09 -1.45
CA GLY A 555 15.90 24.70 -2.06
C GLY A 555 17.05 25.69 -1.83
N LYS A 556 16.76 26.91 -1.34
CA LYS A 556 17.74 27.99 -1.15
C LYS A 556 18.09 28.30 0.31
N ALA A 557 17.25 27.90 1.27
CA ALA A 557 17.38 28.27 2.69
C ALA A 557 18.04 27.17 3.55
N GLU A 558 18.71 27.54 4.65
CA GLU A 558 19.07 26.61 5.72
C GLU A 558 17.80 26.05 6.37
N THR A 559 17.65 24.72 6.35
CA THR A 559 16.37 24.00 6.55
C THR A 559 15.71 24.20 7.91
N SER A 560 16.47 24.59 8.95
CA SER A 560 16.00 24.61 10.34
C SER A 560 14.94 25.67 10.65
N GLY A 561 15.00 26.86 10.02
CA GLY A 561 14.02 27.92 10.25
C GLY A 561 12.72 27.76 9.45
N PHE A 562 12.80 27.12 8.28
CA PHE A 562 11.67 26.98 7.37
C PHE A 562 10.71 25.85 7.78
N ASP A 563 11.24 24.75 8.32
CA ASP A 563 10.43 23.62 8.78
C ASP A 563 9.58 23.96 10.03
N ALA A 564 10.02 24.93 10.84
CA ALA A 564 9.26 25.40 12.00
C ALA A 564 7.98 26.16 11.60
N ILE A 565 7.98 26.78 10.42
CA ILE A 565 6.91 27.68 9.95
C ILE A 565 5.98 26.94 8.98
N GLU A 566 6.55 26.21 8.01
CA GLU A 566 5.80 25.56 6.93
C GLU A 566 5.65 24.04 7.13
N GLY A 567 6.16 23.51 8.25
CA GLY A 567 6.17 22.09 8.56
C GLY A 567 7.17 21.28 7.71
N PRO A 568 7.19 19.94 7.83
CA PRO A 568 8.05 19.09 7.01
C PRO A 568 7.63 19.10 5.53
N LEU A 569 8.61 19.01 4.61
CA LEU A 569 8.33 18.97 3.17
C LEU A 569 7.41 17.77 2.83
N ARG A 570 6.25 18.06 2.24
CA ARG A 570 5.34 17.05 1.67
C ARG A 570 5.02 17.41 0.23
N HIS A 571 5.08 16.42 -0.66
CA HIS A 571 4.78 16.62 -2.08
C HIS A 571 3.26 16.58 -2.28
N LYS A 572 2.60 17.73 -2.14
CA LYS A 572 1.13 17.85 -2.12
C LYS A 572 0.51 17.87 -3.52
N CYS A 573 -0.64 17.19 -3.67
CA CYS A 573 -1.44 17.24 -4.90
C CYS A 573 -2.11 18.60 -5.05
N HIS A 574 -2.16 19.16 -6.26
CA HIS A 574 -2.80 20.45 -6.49
C HIS A 574 -4.33 20.36 -6.64
N LYS A 575 -4.91 19.18 -6.88
CA LYS A 575 -6.37 19.00 -6.99
C LYS A 575 -7.03 19.17 -5.62
N THR A 576 -7.84 20.22 -5.42
CA THR A 576 -8.40 20.61 -4.11
C THR A 576 -9.33 19.58 -3.49
N GLN A 577 -10.04 18.81 -4.31
CA GLN A 577 -10.93 17.73 -3.87
C GLN A 577 -10.19 16.45 -3.51
N CYS A 578 -8.91 16.34 -3.90
CA CYS A 578 -8.14 15.12 -3.65
C CYS A 578 -7.65 15.04 -2.20
N PHE A 579 -7.73 13.86 -1.59
CA PHE A 579 -7.18 13.63 -0.22
C PHE A 579 -5.67 13.93 -0.09
N LYS A 580 -4.91 13.79 -1.18
CA LYS A 580 -3.47 14.15 -1.25
C LYS A 580 -3.22 15.65 -1.32
N PHE A 581 -4.27 16.47 -1.32
CA PHE A 581 -4.18 17.93 -1.34
C PHE A 581 -3.52 18.49 -0.08
N ALA A 582 -4.01 18.11 1.10
CA ALA A 582 -3.45 18.56 2.39
C ALA A 582 -2.37 17.60 2.92
N THR A 583 -2.59 16.29 2.78
CA THR A 583 -1.72 15.25 3.36
C THR A 583 -0.40 15.07 2.59
N GLY A 584 -0.45 15.19 1.26
CA GLY A 584 0.69 15.02 0.37
C GLY A 584 1.23 13.59 0.22
N CYS A 585 2.21 13.47 -0.65
CA CYS A 585 2.95 12.25 -0.97
C CYS A 585 4.34 12.27 -0.32
N SER A 586 4.90 11.07 -0.12
CA SER A 586 6.21 10.87 0.50
C SER A 586 7.38 11.31 -0.39
N SER A 587 7.19 11.40 -1.72
CA SER A 587 8.23 11.82 -2.67
C SER A 587 7.64 12.50 -3.90
N GLU A 588 8.47 13.23 -4.64
CA GLU A 588 8.09 13.87 -5.91
C GLU A 588 7.69 12.82 -6.96
N ALA A 589 8.38 11.67 -6.99
CA ALA A 589 8.04 10.56 -7.88
C ALA A 589 6.64 10.00 -7.57
N ALA A 590 6.30 9.84 -6.28
CA ALA A 590 4.98 9.41 -5.86
C ALA A 590 3.89 10.44 -6.21
N LEU A 591 4.21 11.73 -6.13
CA LEU A 591 3.30 12.79 -6.59
C LEU A 591 3.10 12.73 -8.12
N LYS A 592 4.16 12.57 -8.93
CA LYS A 592 4.03 12.44 -10.39
C LYS A 592 3.18 11.24 -10.78
N GLN A 593 3.39 10.10 -10.13
CA GLN A 593 2.57 8.90 -10.36
C GLN A 593 1.11 9.14 -9.97
N HIS A 594 0.85 9.83 -8.86
CA HIS A 594 -0.49 10.20 -8.44
C HIS A 594 -1.18 11.16 -9.42
N LEU A 595 -0.47 12.19 -9.92
CA LEU A 595 -1.01 13.15 -10.88
C LEU A 595 -1.35 12.52 -12.22
N ALA A 596 -0.60 11.50 -12.67
CA ALA A 596 -0.91 10.76 -13.88
C ALA A 596 -2.31 10.10 -13.85
N VAL A 597 -2.83 9.77 -12.66
CA VAL A 597 -4.20 9.27 -12.47
C VAL A 597 -5.24 10.33 -12.82
N HIS A 598 -4.98 11.59 -12.46
CA HIS A 598 -5.84 12.73 -12.77
C HIS A 598 -5.74 13.16 -14.24
N GLU A 599 -4.53 13.20 -14.79
CA GLU A 599 -4.25 13.76 -16.12
C GLU A 599 -4.46 12.77 -17.27
N ARG A 600 -4.25 11.47 -17.01
CA ARG A 600 -4.41 10.35 -17.97
C ARG A 600 -3.83 10.64 -19.36
N PRO A 601 -2.52 10.95 -19.45
CA PRO A 601 -1.93 11.53 -20.65
C PRO A 601 -1.88 10.56 -21.86
N TRP A 602 -1.96 9.25 -21.64
CA TRP A 602 -1.78 8.24 -22.69
C TRP A 602 -3.10 7.92 -23.40
N ARG A 603 -3.37 8.60 -24.51
CA ARG A 603 -4.63 8.46 -25.27
C ARG A 603 -4.48 7.47 -26.43
N CYS A 604 -5.55 6.71 -26.71
CA CYS A 604 -5.58 5.83 -27.87
C CYS A 604 -5.57 6.64 -29.18
N PRO A 605 -4.78 6.26 -30.20
CA PRO A 605 -4.74 6.98 -31.47
C PRO A 605 -6.02 6.83 -32.32
N HIS A 606 -6.85 5.81 -32.04
CA HIS A 606 -8.09 5.56 -32.76
C HIS A 606 -9.22 6.47 -32.27
N THR A 607 -9.63 7.45 -33.08
CA THR A 607 -10.63 8.48 -32.71
C THR A 607 -12.03 7.92 -32.40
N ASP A 608 -12.35 6.75 -32.95
CA ASP A 608 -13.59 5.99 -32.72
C ASP A 608 -13.53 5.08 -31.49
N CYS A 609 -12.37 5.04 -30.82
CA CYS A 609 -12.17 4.30 -29.58
C CYS A 609 -12.45 5.17 -28.35
N PHE A 610 -13.12 4.60 -27.35
CA PHE A 610 -13.42 5.31 -26.09
C PHE A 610 -12.16 5.80 -25.37
N ALA A 611 -11.04 5.07 -25.53
CA ALA A 611 -9.76 5.39 -24.92
C ALA A 611 -9.09 6.65 -25.51
N HIS A 612 -9.58 7.18 -26.63
CA HIS A 612 -9.10 8.42 -27.21
C HIS A 612 -9.48 9.65 -26.36
N SER A 613 -10.74 9.70 -25.92
CA SER A 613 -11.25 10.79 -25.07
C SER A 613 -10.88 10.59 -23.61
N VAL A 614 -10.86 9.35 -23.16
CA VAL A 614 -10.64 8.98 -21.75
C VAL A 614 -9.15 8.99 -21.36
N GLY A 615 -8.26 8.43 -22.20
CA GLY A 615 -6.84 8.26 -21.91
C GLY A 615 -6.51 7.32 -20.75
N TYR A 616 -5.22 7.01 -20.58
CA TYR A 616 -4.71 6.10 -19.54
C TYR A 616 -3.62 6.81 -18.70
N PRO A 617 -3.50 6.43 -17.41
CA PRO A 617 -2.47 6.99 -16.52
C PRO A 617 -1.06 6.47 -16.85
N SER A 618 -0.92 5.34 -17.54
CA SER A 618 0.36 4.74 -17.90
C SER A 618 0.39 4.27 -19.36
N LEU A 619 1.59 4.25 -19.95
CA LEU A 619 1.81 3.68 -21.28
C LEU A 619 1.41 2.20 -21.33
N ARG A 620 1.72 1.45 -20.26
CA ARG A 620 1.36 0.04 -20.16
C ARG A 620 -0.16 -0.19 -20.28
N GLY A 621 -0.98 0.66 -19.64
CA GLY A 621 -2.44 0.56 -19.79
C GLY A 621 -2.92 0.83 -21.21
N LEU A 622 -2.25 1.73 -21.94
CA LEU A 622 -2.54 1.93 -23.37
C LEU A 622 -2.10 0.73 -24.23
N GLU A 623 -0.99 0.08 -23.89
CA GLU A 623 -0.53 -1.14 -24.57
C GLU A 623 -1.51 -2.30 -24.36
N ASP A 624 -1.92 -2.54 -23.11
CA ASP A 624 -2.88 -3.60 -22.76
C ASP A 624 -4.25 -3.33 -23.44
N HIS A 625 -4.70 -2.08 -23.49
CA HIS A 625 -5.86 -1.66 -24.28
C HIS A 625 -5.72 -1.99 -25.77
N ASN A 626 -4.58 -1.63 -26.37
CA ASN A 626 -4.31 -1.90 -27.78
C ASN A 626 -4.28 -3.41 -28.04
N GLU A 627 -3.77 -4.21 -27.10
CA GLU A 627 -3.81 -5.67 -27.17
C GLU A 627 -5.25 -6.20 -27.13
N ALA A 628 -6.09 -5.69 -26.22
CA ALA A 628 -7.47 -6.17 -26.06
C ALA A 628 -8.46 -5.71 -27.15
N PHE A 629 -8.27 -4.51 -27.72
CA PHE A 629 -9.23 -3.87 -28.63
C PHE A 629 -8.70 -3.63 -30.04
N HIS A 630 -7.38 -3.62 -30.26
CA HIS A 630 -6.78 -3.28 -31.55
C HIS A 630 -5.83 -4.36 -32.10
N TYR A 631 -5.61 -5.46 -31.39
CA TYR A 631 -4.76 -6.57 -31.84
C TYR A 631 -5.44 -7.38 -32.95
N THR A 632 -5.37 -6.88 -34.18
CA THR A 632 -5.66 -7.64 -35.40
C THR A 632 -4.69 -7.25 -36.50
N THR A 633 -3.42 -7.70 -36.42
CA THR A 633 -2.58 -7.80 -37.63
C THR A 633 -1.43 -8.81 -37.60
N PHE A 634 -0.98 -9.35 -36.45
CA PHE A 634 0.17 -10.28 -36.45
C PHE A 634 -0.05 -11.53 -35.60
N LYS A 635 -0.95 -12.40 -36.06
CA LYS A 635 -0.88 -13.87 -36.02
C LYS A 635 -2.24 -14.44 -36.40
N ALA A 636 -2.47 -14.61 -37.69
CA ALA A 636 -3.25 -15.76 -38.11
C ALA A 636 -2.50 -16.99 -37.59
N LYS A 637 -2.93 -17.54 -36.46
CA LYS A 637 -2.53 -18.89 -36.07
C LYS A 637 -2.99 -19.77 -37.24
N ALA A 638 -2.06 -20.36 -37.97
CA ALA A 638 -2.38 -21.30 -39.02
C ALA A 638 -3.15 -22.45 -38.36
N VAL A 639 -4.48 -22.42 -38.43
CA VAL A 639 -5.34 -23.53 -38.07
C VAL A 639 -5.34 -24.44 -39.28
N PHE A 640 -4.71 -25.60 -39.12
CA PHE A 640 -4.82 -26.69 -40.09
C PHE A 640 -6.31 -27.08 -40.18
N PRO A 641 -6.90 -27.24 -41.38
CA PRO A 641 -8.30 -27.63 -41.48
C PRO A 641 -8.44 -29.05 -40.93
N ALA A 642 -8.97 -29.17 -39.71
CA ALA A 642 -9.56 -30.41 -39.23
C ALA A 642 -10.96 -30.49 -39.81
N ASP A 643 -11.29 -31.64 -40.39
CA ASP A 643 -12.51 -31.91 -41.13
C ASP A 643 -13.76 -31.38 -40.42
N LEU A 644 -14.51 -30.53 -41.13
CA LEU A 644 -15.82 -30.04 -40.68
C LEU A 644 -16.82 -31.21 -40.70
N GLU A 645 -16.96 -31.89 -39.56
CA GLU A 645 -18.28 -32.36 -39.18
C GLU A 645 -19.07 -31.15 -38.65
N THR A 646 -20.16 -30.83 -39.34
CA THR A 646 -21.12 -29.78 -39.00
C THR A 646 -21.83 -30.11 -37.69
N CYS A 647 -21.18 -29.83 -36.57
CA CYS A 647 -21.87 -29.56 -35.32
C CYS A 647 -22.08 -28.04 -35.27
N GLU A 648 -23.31 -27.57 -35.03
CA GLU A 648 -23.60 -26.14 -34.80
C GLU A 648 -22.61 -25.58 -33.77
N ARG A 649 -21.67 -24.73 -34.21
CA ARG A 649 -20.76 -24.05 -33.29
C ARG A 649 -21.58 -23.10 -32.43
N ASP A 650 -21.58 -23.36 -31.13
CA ASP A 650 -22.22 -22.55 -30.10
C ASP A 650 -21.61 -21.13 -30.10
N ILE A 651 -22.44 -20.08 -29.99
CA ILE A 651 -22.02 -18.66 -29.90
C ILE A 651 -20.93 -18.47 -28.83
N ARG A 652 -20.96 -19.28 -27.77
CA ARG A 652 -19.94 -19.29 -26.72
C ARG A 652 -18.55 -19.68 -27.22
N GLU A 653 -18.44 -20.69 -28.08
CA GLU A 653 -17.16 -21.13 -28.62
C GLU A 653 -16.55 -20.02 -29.47
N ALA A 654 -17.37 -19.36 -30.29
CA ALA A 654 -16.97 -18.16 -31.03
C ALA A 654 -16.53 -17.02 -30.10
N CYS A 655 -17.19 -16.84 -28.96
CA CYS A 655 -16.80 -15.85 -27.94
C CYS A 655 -15.46 -16.19 -27.26
N LYS A 656 -15.20 -17.47 -26.97
CA LYS A 656 -13.91 -17.93 -26.40
C LYS A 656 -12.75 -17.80 -27.39
N ASP A 657 -13.02 -18.05 -28.67
CA ASP A 657 -12.03 -17.97 -29.74
C ASP A 657 -11.78 -16.52 -30.20
N GLY A 658 -12.61 -15.57 -29.78
CA GLY A 658 -12.52 -14.17 -30.19
C GLY A 658 -12.97 -13.92 -31.62
N ASN A 659 -13.72 -14.84 -32.22
CA ASN A 659 -14.18 -14.75 -33.60
C ASN A 659 -15.40 -13.84 -33.73
N LEU A 660 -15.15 -12.53 -33.79
CA LEU A 660 -16.18 -11.50 -33.89
C LEU A 660 -17.11 -11.69 -35.10
N GLU A 661 -16.60 -12.16 -36.24
CA GLU A 661 -17.41 -12.34 -37.44
C GLU A 661 -18.41 -13.49 -37.31
N GLU A 662 -18.03 -14.56 -36.60
CA GLU A 662 -18.93 -15.66 -36.27
C GLU A 662 -20.02 -15.23 -35.28
N VAL A 663 -19.66 -14.43 -34.26
CA VAL A 663 -20.63 -13.81 -33.33
C VAL A 663 -21.62 -12.91 -34.09
N LYS A 664 -21.13 -12.08 -35.02
CA LYS A 664 -22.00 -11.24 -35.87
C LYS A 664 -22.89 -12.09 -36.77
N ARG A 665 -22.38 -13.20 -37.32
CA ARG A 665 -23.16 -14.15 -38.14
C ARG A 665 -24.31 -14.74 -37.34
N PHE A 666 -24.04 -15.20 -36.12
CA PHE A 666 -25.06 -15.71 -35.21
C PHE A 666 -26.13 -14.65 -34.87
N HIS A 667 -25.72 -13.42 -34.54
CA HIS A 667 -26.65 -12.32 -34.26
C HIS A 667 -27.52 -11.96 -35.46
N ARG A 668 -26.94 -11.87 -36.68
CA ARG A 668 -27.69 -11.63 -37.93
C ARG A 668 -28.67 -12.76 -38.26
N GLY A 669 -28.39 -13.99 -37.81
CA GLY A 669 -29.29 -15.13 -37.90
C GLY A 669 -30.47 -15.09 -36.93
N GLY A 670 -30.62 -14.04 -36.12
CA GLY A 670 -31.69 -13.90 -35.12
C GLY A 670 -31.40 -14.61 -33.80
N GLY A 671 -30.17 -15.07 -33.57
CA GLY A 671 -29.77 -15.70 -32.32
C GLY A 671 -29.67 -14.71 -31.16
N ASP A 672 -30.12 -15.12 -29.97
CA ASP A 672 -30.06 -14.30 -28.75
C ASP A 672 -28.63 -14.22 -28.23
N LEU A 673 -28.11 -13.00 -28.12
CA LEU A 673 -26.77 -12.73 -27.59
C LEU A 673 -26.64 -13.04 -26.09
N ASN A 674 -27.73 -13.20 -25.35
CA ASN A 674 -27.68 -13.66 -23.95
C ASN A 674 -27.42 -15.17 -23.81
N GLY A 675 -27.39 -15.91 -24.92
CA GLY A 675 -27.30 -17.36 -24.96
C GLY A 675 -28.66 -18.05 -24.79
N THR A 676 -28.69 -19.37 -24.83
CA THR A 676 -29.92 -20.14 -24.64
C THR A 676 -30.27 -20.30 -23.16
N ARG A 677 -31.57 -20.47 -22.83
CA ARG A 677 -32.05 -20.65 -21.44
C ARG A 677 -31.42 -21.83 -20.67
N LEU A 678 -30.77 -22.77 -21.36
CA LEU A 678 -30.14 -23.97 -20.80
C LEU A 678 -28.66 -23.75 -20.43
N GLU A 679 -28.08 -22.61 -20.82
CA GLU A 679 -26.66 -22.33 -20.64
C GLU A 679 -26.33 -21.79 -19.23
N THR A 680 -25.29 -22.35 -18.63
CA THR A 680 -24.88 -22.02 -17.25
C THR A 680 -23.96 -20.80 -17.14
N ILE A 681 -23.41 -20.30 -18.26
CA ILE A 681 -22.50 -19.14 -18.31
C ILE A 681 -22.90 -18.28 -19.52
N PRO A 682 -23.18 -16.98 -19.35
CA PRO A 682 -23.51 -16.09 -20.47
C PRO A 682 -22.38 -15.97 -21.51
N PRO A 683 -22.66 -15.82 -22.82
CA PRO A 683 -21.62 -15.70 -23.85
C PRO A 683 -20.67 -14.52 -23.64
N LEU A 684 -21.18 -13.37 -23.15
CA LEU A 684 -20.34 -12.21 -22.80
C LEU A 684 -19.31 -12.57 -21.72
N CYS A 685 -19.66 -13.37 -20.71
CA CYS A 685 -18.71 -13.79 -19.68
C CYS A 685 -17.58 -14.64 -20.26
N ALA A 686 -17.85 -15.47 -21.27
CA ALA A 686 -16.82 -16.24 -21.95
C ALA A 686 -15.85 -15.36 -22.75
N ALA A 687 -16.36 -14.31 -23.41
CA ALA A 687 -15.52 -13.33 -24.10
C ALA A 687 -14.64 -12.52 -23.12
N VAL A 688 -15.20 -12.14 -21.96
CA VAL A 688 -14.46 -11.43 -20.91
C VAL A 688 -13.37 -12.32 -20.33
N GLU A 689 -13.68 -13.57 -19.95
CA GLU A 689 -12.69 -14.52 -19.43
C GLU A 689 -11.51 -14.70 -20.40
N ALA A 690 -11.80 -14.84 -21.69
CA ALA A 690 -10.80 -14.98 -22.73
C ALA A 690 -10.04 -13.68 -23.08
N GLY A 691 -10.54 -12.51 -22.66
CA GLY A 691 -9.89 -11.22 -22.87
C GLY A 691 -10.20 -10.55 -24.22
N HIS A 692 -11.27 -10.95 -24.89
CA HIS A 692 -11.60 -10.46 -26.24
C HIS A 692 -12.42 -9.17 -26.19
N GLY A 693 -11.73 -8.03 -26.03
CA GLY A 693 -12.33 -6.70 -25.88
C GLY A 693 -13.26 -6.30 -27.04
N LEU A 694 -12.91 -6.62 -28.29
CA LEU A 694 -13.75 -6.34 -29.46
C LEU A 694 -15.10 -7.07 -29.45
N VAL A 695 -15.10 -8.33 -29.02
CA VAL A 695 -16.33 -9.10 -28.84
C VAL A 695 -17.14 -8.50 -27.69
N CYS A 696 -16.51 -8.17 -26.56
CA CYS A 696 -17.16 -7.51 -25.43
C CYS A 696 -17.80 -6.17 -25.83
N LYS A 697 -17.10 -5.35 -26.64
CA LYS A 697 -17.59 -4.08 -27.18
C LYS A 697 -18.85 -4.31 -28.02
N TYR A 698 -18.82 -5.28 -28.92
CA TYR A 698 -19.98 -5.60 -29.76
C TYR A 698 -21.22 -5.97 -28.93
N PHE A 699 -21.06 -6.78 -27.89
CA PHE A 699 -22.18 -7.16 -27.00
C PHE A 699 -22.78 -5.94 -26.28
N VAL A 700 -21.93 -5.09 -25.69
CA VAL A 700 -22.38 -3.90 -24.96
C VAL A 700 -23.02 -2.87 -25.89
N ASP A 701 -22.46 -2.67 -27.09
CA ASP A 701 -23.02 -1.76 -28.10
C ASP A 701 -24.38 -2.25 -28.63
N ASN A 702 -24.66 -3.56 -28.54
CA ASN A 702 -25.96 -4.16 -28.84
C ASN A 702 -26.90 -4.27 -27.62
N GLY A 703 -26.62 -3.51 -26.54
CA GLY A 703 -27.54 -3.33 -25.42
C GLY A 703 -27.41 -4.34 -24.27
N ILE A 704 -26.37 -5.18 -24.26
CA ILE A 704 -26.12 -6.08 -23.13
C ILE A 704 -25.49 -5.31 -21.97
N ASN A 705 -26.13 -5.36 -20.81
CA ASN A 705 -25.66 -4.69 -19.60
C ASN A 705 -24.57 -5.54 -18.91
N PRO A 706 -23.31 -5.05 -18.79
CA PRO A 706 -22.21 -5.81 -18.19
C PRO A 706 -22.31 -5.95 -16.66
N PHE A 707 -23.22 -5.22 -16.02
CA PHE A 707 -23.42 -5.22 -14.57
C PHE A 707 -24.50 -6.21 -14.10
N MET A 708 -25.25 -6.81 -15.03
CA MET A 708 -26.38 -7.70 -14.72
C MET A 708 -26.11 -9.14 -15.19
N THR A 709 -26.85 -10.10 -14.62
CA THR A 709 -26.91 -11.48 -15.12
C THR A 709 -28.00 -11.61 -16.20
N GLY A 710 -27.81 -12.49 -17.18
CA GLY A 710 -28.79 -12.72 -18.25
C GLY A 710 -30.14 -13.27 -17.74
N PRO A 711 -31.24 -13.07 -18.49
CA PRO A 711 -32.58 -13.46 -18.06
C PRO A 711 -32.74 -15.00 -18.00
N GLY A 712 -32.77 -15.56 -16.78
CA GLY A 712 -33.10 -16.99 -16.57
C GLY A 712 -32.21 -17.74 -15.58
N SER A 713 -31.08 -17.19 -15.14
CA SER A 713 -30.24 -17.85 -14.13
C SER A 713 -30.83 -17.67 -12.73
N LYS A 714 -31.33 -18.76 -12.13
CA LYS A 714 -31.75 -18.81 -10.72
C LYS A 714 -30.57 -19.00 -9.74
N SER A 715 -29.32 -18.97 -10.23
CA SER A 715 -28.13 -19.31 -9.45
C SER A 715 -26.95 -18.38 -9.77
N MET A 716 -26.41 -17.80 -8.68
CA MET A 716 -25.12 -17.12 -8.54
C MET A 716 -24.90 -15.75 -9.22
N ASP A 717 -25.05 -14.72 -8.39
CA ASP A 717 -24.61 -13.33 -8.57
C ASP A 717 -23.10 -13.20 -8.91
N SER A 718 -22.30 -14.25 -8.67
CA SER A 718 -20.86 -14.30 -8.93
C SER A 718 -20.47 -14.38 -10.42
N ARG A 719 -21.44 -14.51 -11.34
CA ARG A 719 -21.17 -14.73 -12.79
C ARG A 719 -21.54 -13.55 -13.68
N THR A 720 -21.58 -12.32 -13.16
CA THR A 720 -21.74 -11.11 -13.99
C THR A 720 -20.48 -10.83 -14.83
N PRO A 721 -20.60 -10.25 -16.03
CA PRO A 721 -19.44 -9.89 -16.87
C PRO A 721 -18.40 -9.04 -16.13
N ILE A 722 -18.84 -8.08 -15.31
CA ILE A 722 -17.95 -7.28 -14.48
C ILE A 722 -17.24 -8.11 -13.39
N ALA A 723 -17.91 -9.06 -12.75
CA ALA A 723 -17.28 -9.93 -11.76
C ALA A 723 -16.21 -10.83 -12.40
N VAL A 724 -16.47 -11.32 -13.62
CA VAL A 724 -15.50 -12.09 -14.41
C VAL A 724 -14.30 -11.23 -14.78
N ALA A 725 -14.51 -9.97 -15.18
CA ALA A 725 -13.42 -9.04 -15.47
C ALA A 725 -12.53 -8.77 -14.25
N ILE A 726 -13.12 -8.62 -13.07
CA ILE A 726 -12.39 -8.48 -11.79
C ILE A 726 -11.60 -9.75 -11.47
N TYR A 727 -12.26 -10.91 -11.53
CA TYR A 727 -11.64 -12.17 -11.15
C TYR A 727 -10.49 -12.57 -12.08
N TRP A 728 -10.57 -12.28 -13.38
CA TRP A 728 -9.52 -12.58 -14.35
C TRP A 728 -8.57 -11.40 -14.63
N GLU A 729 -8.68 -10.31 -13.86
CA GLU A 729 -7.88 -9.07 -14.02
C GLU A 729 -7.83 -8.55 -15.46
N ARG A 730 -8.99 -8.53 -16.12
CA ARG A 730 -9.15 -7.94 -17.46
C ARG A 730 -9.37 -6.44 -17.32
N LEU A 731 -8.31 -5.72 -16.97
CA LEU A 731 -8.37 -4.30 -16.56
C LEU A 731 -8.96 -3.38 -17.65
N ASP A 732 -8.61 -3.58 -18.92
CA ASP A 732 -9.14 -2.75 -20.02
C ASP A 732 -10.62 -2.99 -20.29
N ILE A 733 -11.07 -4.24 -20.18
CA ILE A 733 -12.48 -4.61 -20.32
C ILE A 733 -13.27 -4.09 -19.12
N LEU A 734 -12.70 -4.20 -17.91
CA LEU A 734 -13.26 -3.66 -16.68
C LEU A 734 -13.44 -2.14 -16.79
N GLU A 735 -12.40 -1.42 -17.23
CA GLU A 735 -12.44 0.02 -17.43
C GLU A 735 -13.43 0.42 -18.54
N PHE A 736 -13.47 -0.33 -19.64
CA PHE A 736 -14.46 -0.14 -20.70
C PHE A 736 -15.90 -0.24 -20.17
N PHE A 737 -16.21 -1.28 -19.38
CA PHE A 737 -17.54 -1.45 -18.79
C PHE A 737 -17.92 -0.30 -17.86
N LEU A 738 -16.97 0.17 -17.05
CA LEU A 738 -17.23 1.19 -16.04
C LEU A 738 -17.42 2.60 -16.64
N ARG A 739 -16.83 2.86 -17.81
CA ARG A 739 -16.90 4.18 -18.48
C ARG A 739 -17.98 4.27 -19.57
N ARG A 740 -18.65 3.17 -19.93
CA ARG A 740 -19.79 3.16 -20.87
C ARG A 740 -21.12 3.42 -20.14
N GLY A 741 -22.00 4.22 -20.74
CA GLY A 741 -23.36 4.48 -20.24
C GLY A 741 -23.41 5.50 -19.08
N LYS A 742 -24.44 5.43 -18.22
CA LYS A 742 -24.59 6.31 -17.03
C LYS A 742 -23.62 5.95 -15.88
N GLY A 743 -22.68 5.02 -16.10
CA GLY A 743 -21.84 4.42 -15.05
C GLY A 743 -22.62 3.47 -14.13
N PRO A 744 -21.94 2.69 -13.28
CA PRO A 744 -22.59 1.87 -12.27
C PRO A 744 -23.28 2.73 -11.20
N SER A 745 -24.37 2.24 -10.61
CA SER A 745 -24.92 2.84 -9.38
C SER A 745 -23.94 2.67 -8.21
N ILE A 746 -24.11 3.47 -7.16
CA ILE A 746 -23.30 3.39 -5.93
C ILE A 746 -23.29 1.96 -5.37
N ASP A 747 -24.45 1.30 -5.30
CA ASP A 747 -24.58 -0.09 -4.87
C ASP A 747 -23.79 -1.08 -5.74
N VAL A 748 -23.89 -0.94 -7.07
CA VAL A 748 -23.15 -1.80 -8.02
C VAL A 748 -21.65 -1.58 -7.89
N LEU A 749 -21.20 -0.34 -7.67
CA LEU A 749 -19.80 -0.03 -7.43
C LEU A 749 -19.31 -0.62 -6.10
N ALA A 750 -20.05 -0.40 -5.00
CA ALA A 750 -19.75 -0.93 -3.66
C ALA A 750 -19.63 -2.46 -3.67
N LYS A 751 -20.58 -3.13 -4.33
CA LYS A 751 -20.59 -4.58 -4.51
C LYS A 751 -19.35 -5.10 -5.23
N ASN A 752 -18.91 -4.40 -6.28
CA ASN A 752 -17.75 -4.82 -7.06
C ASN A 752 -16.42 -4.46 -6.37
N ILE A 753 -16.37 -3.39 -5.57
CA ILE A 753 -15.25 -3.12 -4.64
C ILE A 753 -15.12 -4.26 -3.63
N ALA A 754 -16.22 -4.66 -2.97
CA ALA A 754 -16.24 -5.79 -2.04
C ALA A 754 -15.74 -7.08 -2.71
N ARG A 755 -16.14 -7.33 -3.97
CA ARG A 755 -15.66 -8.48 -4.77
C ARG A 755 -14.16 -8.42 -5.07
N ALA A 756 -13.63 -7.26 -5.46
CA ALA A 756 -12.20 -7.12 -5.76
C ALA A 756 -11.34 -7.38 -4.52
N ILE A 757 -11.78 -6.89 -3.36
CA ILE A 757 -11.14 -7.13 -2.08
C ILE A 757 -11.23 -8.62 -1.71
N HIS A 758 -12.42 -9.22 -1.80
CA HIS A 758 -12.62 -10.64 -1.52
C HIS A 758 -11.82 -11.56 -2.46
N ALA A 759 -11.68 -11.19 -3.74
CA ALA A 759 -10.91 -11.93 -4.72
C ALA A 759 -9.38 -11.66 -4.65
N ASN A 760 -8.94 -10.79 -3.75
CA ASN A 760 -7.57 -10.31 -3.59
C ASN A 760 -6.95 -9.77 -4.90
N ARG A 761 -7.68 -8.89 -5.60
CA ARG A 761 -7.27 -8.30 -6.89
C ARG A 761 -6.96 -6.80 -6.74
N PRO A 762 -5.73 -6.42 -6.35
CA PRO A 762 -5.38 -5.02 -6.07
C PRO A 762 -5.43 -4.13 -7.31
N ALA A 763 -5.06 -4.65 -8.50
CA ALA A 763 -5.12 -3.88 -9.73
C ALA A 763 -6.57 -3.54 -10.13
N ALA A 764 -7.48 -4.52 -10.01
CA ALA A 764 -8.90 -4.31 -10.26
C ALA A 764 -9.54 -3.34 -9.24
N LEU A 765 -9.16 -3.44 -7.95
CA LEU A 765 -9.59 -2.50 -6.92
C LEU A 765 -9.19 -1.07 -7.27
N ASN A 766 -7.94 -0.86 -7.69
CA ASN A 766 -7.45 0.47 -8.08
C ASN A 766 -8.25 1.04 -9.27
N VAL A 767 -8.60 0.21 -10.27
CA VAL A 767 -9.46 0.66 -11.39
C VAL A 767 -10.82 1.13 -10.88
N LEU A 768 -11.45 0.38 -9.95
CA LEU A 768 -12.75 0.71 -9.37
C LEU A 768 -12.73 2.02 -8.55
N LEU A 769 -11.64 2.27 -7.80
CA LEU A 769 -11.50 3.49 -6.98
C LEU A 769 -11.30 4.76 -7.83
N ASN A 770 -10.73 4.62 -9.03
CA ASN A 770 -10.41 5.75 -9.91
C ASN A 770 -11.59 6.29 -10.75
N LEU A 771 -12.81 5.78 -10.58
CA LEU A 771 -13.94 6.06 -11.50
C LEU A 771 -14.86 7.22 -11.13
N LYS A 772 -14.81 7.69 -9.88
CA LYS A 772 -15.41 8.92 -9.35
C LYS A 772 -15.23 8.88 -7.83
N GLU A 773 -14.76 9.96 -7.22
CA GLU A 773 -14.85 10.10 -5.76
C GLU A 773 -16.33 10.06 -5.38
N PRO A 774 -16.80 9.03 -4.64
CA PRO A 774 -18.20 8.95 -4.26
C PRO A 774 -18.48 10.12 -3.31
N LYS A 775 -19.46 10.95 -3.69
CA LYS A 775 -19.87 12.16 -2.95
C LYS A 775 -20.26 11.89 -1.49
N ASP A 776 -20.46 10.62 -1.11
CA ASP A 776 -20.70 10.15 0.26
C ASP A 776 -19.81 8.95 0.59
N HIS A 777 -18.61 9.22 1.11
CA HIS A 777 -17.71 8.18 1.62
C HIS A 777 -18.38 7.31 2.70
N ALA A 778 -19.26 7.87 3.53
CA ALA A 778 -19.97 7.14 4.58
C ALA A 778 -20.92 6.05 4.04
N ASP A 779 -21.78 6.39 3.07
CA ASP A 779 -22.71 5.43 2.45
C ASP A 779 -21.96 4.32 1.70
N MET A 780 -20.88 4.68 1.00
CA MET A 780 -20.00 3.72 0.33
C MET A 780 -19.35 2.73 1.31
N ILE A 781 -18.85 3.20 2.45
CA ILE A 781 -18.27 2.33 3.49
C ILE A 781 -19.30 1.31 3.98
N THR A 782 -20.49 1.78 4.33
CA THR A 782 -21.56 0.92 4.85
C THR A 782 -21.99 -0.12 3.82
N GLN A 783 -22.16 0.28 2.55
CA GLN A 783 -22.56 -0.64 1.48
C GLN A 783 -21.47 -1.66 1.13
N VAL A 784 -20.19 -1.26 1.05
CA VAL A 784 -19.08 -2.19 0.80
C VAL A 784 -19.01 -3.23 1.91
N MET A 785 -19.10 -2.80 3.17
CA MET A 785 -19.08 -3.71 4.32
C MET A 785 -20.28 -4.66 4.33
N HIS A 786 -21.48 -4.17 4.02
CA HIS A 786 -22.66 -5.01 3.86
C HIS A 786 -22.47 -6.09 2.77
N HIS A 787 -21.94 -5.72 1.61
CA HIS A 787 -21.67 -6.68 0.51
C HIS A 787 -20.56 -7.67 0.85
N MET A 788 -19.53 -7.28 1.61
CA MET A 788 -18.50 -8.23 2.09
C MET A 788 -19.07 -9.28 3.02
N VAL A 789 -19.98 -8.89 3.92
CA VAL A 789 -20.68 -9.82 4.82
C VAL A 789 -21.60 -10.76 4.01
N LEU A 790 -22.31 -10.25 3.00
CA LEU A 790 -23.12 -11.10 2.13
C LEU A 790 -22.29 -12.11 1.34
N LEU A 791 -21.10 -11.73 0.86
CA LEU A 791 -20.18 -12.65 0.21
C LEU A 791 -19.69 -13.76 1.17
N ALA A 792 -19.63 -13.49 2.48
CA ALA A 792 -19.27 -14.46 3.51
C ALA A 792 -20.35 -15.51 3.77
N ASP A 793 -21.64 -15.11 3.87
CA ASP A 793 -22.75 -16.03 4.16
C ASP A 793 -22.97 -17.10 3.06
N TRP A 794 -22.61 -16.79 1.81
CA TRP A 794 -22.89 -17.62 0.63
C TRP A 794 -22.10 -18.94 0.56
N ARG A 795 -21.00 -19.10 1.31
CA ARG A 795 -20.12 -20.29 1.21
C ARG A 795 -20.49 -21.44 2.13
N SER A 796 -21.51 -21.28 2.97
CA SER A 796 -22.10 -22.38 3.75
C SER A 796 -22.61 -23.54 2.88
N SER A 797 -22.77 -23.34 1.56
CA SER A 797 -23.37 -24.29 0.61
C SER A 797 -22.43 -24.83 -0.51
N SER A 798 -21.15 -24.44 -0.57
CA SER A 798 -20.23 -24.86 -1.66
C SER A 798 -18.99 -25.60 -1.13
N THR A 799 -18.83 -26.86 -1.53
CA THR A 799 -17.79 -27.84 -1.14
C THR A 799 -16.37 -27.57 -1.68
N ARG A 800 -15.99 -26.32 -1.98
CA ARG A 800 -14.60 -25.99 -2.37
C ARG A 800 -13.83 -25.40 -1.18
N ALA A 801 -12.95 -26.23 -0.64
CA ALA A 801 -12.06 -25.96 0.48
C ALA A 801 -10.84 -25.13 0.04
N ASP A 802 -11.06 -23.87 -0.34
CA ASP A 802 -9.95 -22.91 -0.46
C ASP A 802 -10.03 -21.97 0.74
N SER A 803 -9.17 -22.19 1.74
CA SER A 803 -8.99 -21.27 2.87
C SER A 803 -8.50 -19.93 2.33
N HIS A 804 -9.32 -18.89 2.39
CA HIS A 804 -8.84 -17.54 2.10
C HIS A 804 -7.68 -17.19 3.01
N SER A 805 -6.71 -16.46 2.46
CA SER A 805 -5.66 -15.80 3.23
C SER A 805 -6.27 -14.99 4.36
N SER A 806 -5.63 -15.00 5.53
CA SER A 806 -5.95 -14.09 6.65
C SER A 806 -5.46 -12.66 6.40
N ASP A 807 -4.83 -12.41 5.25
CA ASP A 807 -4.25 -11.14 4.85
C ASP A 807 -5.32 -10.05 4.67
N ALA A 808 -5.39 -9.14 5.64
CA ALA A 808 -6.27 -7.97 5.63
C ALA A 808 -5.67 -6.76 4.90
N THR A 809 -4.49 -6.87 4.28
CA THR A 809 -3.78 -5.73 3.69
C THR A 809 -4.64 -4.99 2.67
N LEU A 810 -5.36 -5.70 1.81
CA LEU A 810 -6.14 -5.06 0.74
C LEU A 810 -7.40 -4.34 1.24
N ILE A 811 -8.05 -4.86 2.29
CA ILE A 811 -9.19 -4.20 2.93
C ILE A 811 -8.73 -3.02 3.79
N HIS A 812 -7.56 -3.10 4.43
CA HIS A 812 -6.92 -1.95 5.06
C HIS A 812 -6.54 -0.88 4.05
N ALA A 813 -5.97 -1.24 2.90
CA ALA A 813 -5.63 -0.28 1.83
C ALA A 813 -6.87 0.43 1.29
N TRP A 814 -7.97 -0.30 1.08
CA TRP A 814 -9.26 0.30 0.74
C TRP A 814 -9.79 1.21 1.84
N PHE A 815 -9.80 0.75 3.10
CA PHE A 815 -10.33 1.55 4.21
C PHE A 815 -9.48 2.79 4.47
N GLN A 816 -8.16 2.71 4.28
CA GLN A 816 -7.23 3.83 4.32
C GLN A 816 -7.50 4.82 3.18
N TYR A 817 -7.90 4.35 2.01
CA TYR A 817 -8.31 5.23 0.90
C TYR A 817 -9.55 6.04 1.26
N VAL A 818 -10.55 5.42 1.91
CA VAL A 818 -11.82 6.09 2.23
C VAL A 818 -11.77 6.87 3.56
N LYS A 819 -10.96 6.42 4.52
CA LYS A 819 -10.78 6.99 5.86
C LYS A 819 -9.29 7.11 6.23
N PRO A 820 -8.52 7.96 5.54
CA PRO A 820 -7.09 8.12 5.78
C PRO A 820 -6.79 8.65 7.19
N GLU A 821 -7.70 9.43 7.79
CA GLU A 821 -7.61 9.97 9.15
C GLU A 821 -7.44 8.89 10.24
N PHE A 822 -7.78 7.64 9.94
CA PHE A 822 -7.63 6.51 10.86
C PHE A 822 -6.31 5.78 10.76
N TYR A 823 -5.43 6.17 9.84
CA TYR A 823 -4.15 5.50 9.59
C TYR A 823 -2.97 6.46 9.73
N ASN A 824 -1.85 5.94 10.22
CA ASN A 824 -0.60 6.69 10.26
C ASN A 824 0.14 6.64 8.91
N MET A 825 1.27 7.34 8.83
CA MET A 825 2.13 7.39 7.64
C MET A 825 2.68 6.03 7.18
N MET A 826 2.69 5.03 8.06
CA MET A 826 3.13 3.66 7.76
C MET A 826 1.97 2.75 7.33
N GLY A 827 0.74 3.27 7.24
CA GLY A 827 -0.45 2.48 6.91
C GLY A 827 -0.97 1.63 8.06
N VAL A 828 -0.57 1.92 9.29
CA VAL A 828 -1.06 1.25 10.50
C VAL A 828 -2.27 1.99 11.03
N PHE A 829 -3.32 1.26 11.40
CA PHE A 829 -4.54 1.80 12.00
C PHE A 829 -4.24 2.42 13.38
N ILE A 830 -4.63 3.67 13.59
CA ILE A 830 -4.35 4.46 14.80
C ILE A 830 -5.59 5.18 15.36
N ALA A 831 -6.78 5.00 14.76
CA ALA A 831 -7.98 5.66 15.25
C ALA A 831 -8.27 5.22 16.69
N LYS A 832 -8.49 6.22 17.54
CA LYS A 832 -8.77 6.05 18.96
C LYS A 832 -10.26 6.26 19.23
N SER A 833 -10.71 5.71 20.35
CA SER A 833 -12.09 5.73 20.82
C SER A 833 -12.68 7.11 21.09
N ASP A 834 -11.83 8.13 21.19
CA ASP A 834 -12.17 9.53 21.33
C ASP A 834 -12.65 10.17 20.01
N ASN A 835 -12.32 9.60 18.86
CA ASN A 835 -12.75 10.10 17.56
C ASN A 835 -14.24 9.77 17.33
N THR A 836 -15.07 10.82 17.26
CA THR A 836 -16.53 10.72 17.10
C THR A 836 -16.94 9.99 15.81
N GLU A 837 -16.20 10.18 14.72
CA GLU A 837 -16.47 9.52 13.45
C GLU A 837 -16.09 8.04 13.47
N TYR A 838 -14.97 7.69 14.11
CA TYR A 838 -14.60 6.30 14.36
C TYR A 838 -15.61 5.60 15.25
N ARG A 839 -16.16 6.29 16.26
CA ARG A 839 -17.25 5.75 17.10
C ARG A 839 -18.53 5.52 16.30
N ILE A 840 -18.94 6.44 15.44
CA ILE A 840 -20.13 6.28 14.60
C ILE A 840 -19.96 5.10 13.65
N LEU A 841 -18.81 4.98 12.99
CA LEU A 841 -18.49 3.86 12.12
C LEU A 841 -18.36 2.54 12.90
N GLY A 842 -17.77 2.59 14.10
CA GLY A 842 -17.70 1.49 15.03
C GLY A 842 -19.09 1.01 15.44
N ASP A 843 -20.00 1.92 15.80
CA ASP A 843 -21.38 1.62 16.11
C ASP A 843 -22.11 1.01 14.90
N ILE A 844 -21.82 1.45 13.66
CA ILE A 844 -22.40 0.86 12.45
C ILE A 844 -21.87 -0.57 12.20
N PHE A 845 -20.57 -0.81 12.39
CA PHE A 845 -19.96 -2.12 12.16
C PHE A 845 -20.22 -3.14 13.28
N PHE A 846 -20.30 -2.66 14.52
CA PHE A 846 -20.26 -3.48 15.72
C PHE A 846 -21.56 -3.45 16.54
N ARG A 847 -22.58 -2.66 16.16
CA ARG A 847 -23.86 -2.49 16.91
C ARG A 847 -24.43 -3.78 17.49
N ASP A 848 -24.34 -4.87 16.74
CA ASP A 848 -24.91 -6.17 17.12
C ASP A 848 -23.88 -7.32 17.10
N GLN A 849 -22.57 -7.03 16.93
CA GLN A 849 -21.52 -8.02 16.62
C GLN A 849 -21.81 -8.99 15.45
N ILE A 850 -22.87 -8.73 14.67
CA ILE A 850 -23.35 -9.59 13.58
C ILE A 850 -22.30 -9.71 12.47
N ALA A 851 -21.60 -8.62 12.13
CA ALA A 851 -20.65 -8.61 11.02
C ALA A 851 -19.45 -9.56 11.28
N LEU A 852 -18.89 -9.53 12.50
CA LEU A 852 -17.77 -10.40 12.86
C LEU A 852 -18.23 -11.87 13.00
N HIS A 853 -19.39 -12.11 13.63
CA HIS A 853 -19.95 -13.46 13.72
C HIS A 853 -20.22 -14.06 12.35
N LYS A 854 -20.80 -13.29 11.42
CA LYS A 854 -21.02 -13.71 10.04
C LYS A 854 -19.71 -13.92 9.28
N ALA A 855 -18.70 -13.07 9.47
CA ALA A 855 -17.39 -13.25 8.86
C ALA A 855 -16.71 -14.55 9.32
N LEU A 856 -16.77 -14.85 10.63
CA LEU A 856 -16.21 -16.08 11.21
C LEU A 856 -17.02 -17.32 10.79
N TYR A 857 -18.35 -17.25 10.83
CA TYR A 857 -19.25 -18.33 10.39
C TYR A 857 -19.09 -18.64 8.90
N GLY A 858 -18.98 -17.60 8.07
CA GLY A 858 -18.75 -17.68 6.62
C GLY A 858 -17.31 -18.04 6.21
N ARG A 859 -16.38 -18.22 7.16
CA ARG A 859 -14.95 -18.49 6.93
C ARG A 859 -14.23 -17.40 6.10
N CYS A 860 -14.66 -16.15 6.21
CA CYS A 860 -14.00 -14.99 5.60
C CYS A 860 -12.91 -14.44 6.53
N HIS A 861 -11.77 -15.11 6.55
CA HIS A 861 -10.68 -14.81 7.48
C HIS A 861 -10.12 -13.39 7.34
N TYR A 862 -9.88 -12.87 6.13
CA TYR A 862 -9.38 -11.50 5.94
C TYR A 862 -10.32 -10.42 6.51
N LEU A 863 -11.64 -10.61 6.38
CA LEU A 863 -12.65 -9.68 6.90
C LEU A 863 -12.71 -9.76 8.43
N ALA A 864 -12.61 -10.97 8.98
CA ALA A 864 -12.52 -11.15 10.43
C ALA A 864 -11.24 -10.52 10.99
N THR A 865 -10.09 -10.71 10.34
CA THR A 865 -8.82 -10.05 10.71
C THR A 865 -8.98 -8.53 10.72
N PHE A 866 -9.47 -7.95 9.62
CA PHE A 866 -9.72 -6.51 9.52
C PHE A 866 -10.64 -6.00 10.62
N LEU A 867 -11.80 -6.66 10.83
CA LEU A 867 -12.75 -6.29 11.87
C LEU A 867 -12.14 -6.39 13.27
N MET A 868 -11.24 -7.35 13.52
CA MET A 868 -10.49 -7.42 14.78
C MET A 868 -9.49 -6.26 14.90
N ASP A 869 -8.76 -5.95 13.83
CA ASP A 869 -7.76 -4.87 13.79
C ASP A 869 -8.39 -3.49 14.00
N ILE A 870 -9.62 -3.27 13.49
CA ILE A 870 -10.37 -2.02 13.66
C ILE A 870 -11.41 -2.08 14.80
N SER A 871 -11.44 -3.16 15.61
CA SER A 871 -12.41 -3.27 16.70
C SER A 871 -11.99 -2.50 17.94
N TYR A 872 -12.84 -1.56 18.37
CA TYR A 872 -12.72 -0.93 19.69
C TYR A 872 -12.98 -1.92 20.84
N TYR A 873 -13.79 -2.96 20.59
CA TYR A 873 -14.26 -3.96 21.58
C TYR A 873 -13.49 -5.29 21.55
N ALA A 874 -12.20 -5.30 21.20
CA ALA A 874 -11.41 -6.53 21.05
C ALA A 874 -11.48 -7.49 22.26
N LYS A 875 -11.67 -6.96 23.49
CA LYS A 875 -11.88 -7.76 24.71
C LYS A 875 -13.28 -8.38 24.82
N GLU A 876 -14.34 -7.69 24.42
CA GLU A 876 -15.72 -8.22 24.49
C GLU A 876 -16.02 -9.22 23.37
N ILE A 877 -15.37 -9.03 22.21
CA ILE A 877 -15.41 -9.96 21.08
C ILE A 877 -14.81 -11.32 21.45
N ALA A 878 -13.73 -11.36 22.24
CA ALA A 878 -13.12 -12.60 22.72
C ALA A 878 -14.06 -13.41 23.63
N VAL A 879 -14.93 -12.72 24.38
CA VAL A 879 -15.93 -13.33 25.28
C VAL A 879 -17.15 -13.82 24.49
N ALA A 880 -17.64 -13.03 23.52
CA ALA A 880 -18.80 -13.38 22.71
C ALA A 880 -18.53 -14.49 21.69
N ALA A 881 -17.30 -14.60 21.16
CA ALA A 881 -16.94 -15.60 20.17
C ALA A 881 -16.58 -16.98 20.76
N TYR A 882 -16.41 -17.09 22.08
CA TYR A 882 -16.03 -18.33 22.79
C TYR A 882 -16.94 -19.54 22.48
N PRO A 883 -18.27 -19.40 22.28
CA PRO A 883 -19.13 -20.51 21.87
C PRO A 883 -18.90 -20.98 20.43
N CYS A 884 -18.52 -20.08 19.52
CA CYS A 884 -18.25 -20.38 18.11
C CYS A 884 -16.84 -20.93 17.87
N PHE A 885 -15.88 -20.59 18.73
CA PHE A 885 -14.48 -21.04 18.63
C PHE A 885 -14.26 -22.53 18.96
N ASN A 886 -15.21 -23.19 19.65
CA ASN A 886 -15.01 -24.55 20.16
C ASN A 886 -15.33 -25.69 19.18
N VAL A 887 -15.86 -25.38 17.98
CA VAL A 887 -16.31 -26.41 17.01
C VAL A 887 -15.42 -26.51 15.76
N PHE A 888 -14.57 -25.52 15.46
CA PHE A 888 -13.78 -25.51 14.23
C PHE A 888 -12.37 -24.95 14.44
N PHE A 889 -11.35 -25.78 14.10
CA PHE A 889 -9.90 -25.51 13.91
C PHE A 889 -8.91 -26.02 14.97
N LYS A 890 -8.24 -27.13 14.62
CA LYS A 890 -7.00 -27.63 15.25
C LYS A 890 -5.72 -27.35 14.44
N SER A 891 -5.79 -26.76 13.24
CA SER A 891 -4.62 -26.67 12.33
C SER A 891 -4.13 -25.25 11.97
N THR A 892 -4.88 -24.17 12.26
CA THR A 892 -4.51 -22.80 11.80
C THR A 892 -3.97 -21.89 12.92
N VAL A 893 -3.98 -22.34 14.18
CA VAL A 893 -3.55 -21.57 15.37
C VAL A 893 -2.02 -21.39 15.45
N ALA A 894 -1.24 -22.06 14.59
CA ALA A 894 0.22 -21.92 14.56
C ALA A 894 0.69 -20.55 14.03
N ASN A 895 -0.14 -19.81 13.27
CA ASN A 895 0.28 -18.62 12.53
C ASN A 895 -0.29 -17.29 13.07
N TRP A 896 -0.88 -17.27 14.26
CA TRP A 896 -1.58 -16.07 14.78
C TRP A 896 -1.04 -15.63 16.16
N PRO A 897 -0.05 -14.71 16.22
CA PRO A 897 0.63 -14.32 17.45
C PRO A 897 -0.29 -13.63 18.49
N MET A 898 -1.23 -12.79 18.05
CA MET A 898 -2.15 -12.10 18.96
C MET A 898 -3.19 -13.05 19.59
N LEU A 899 -3.65 -14.04 18.83
CA LEU A 899 -4.58 -15.07 19.32
C LEU A 899 -3.88 -16.08 20.25
N GLN A 900 -2.61 -16.42 20.00
CA GLN A 900 -1.80 -17.18 20.98
C GLN A 900 -1.61 -16.40 22.28
N THR A 901 -1.44 -15.09 22.20
CA THR A 901 -1.30 -14.22 23.38
C THR A 901 -2.63 -14.09 24.15
N ALA A 902 -3.76 -13.98 23.45
CA ALA A 902 -5.10 -13.96 24.06
C ALA A 902 -5.48 -15.33 24.67
N MET A 903 -5.17 -16.44 23.99
CA MET A 903 -5.41 -17.80 24.50
C MET A 903 -4.46 -18.21 25.62
N ALA A 904 -3.21 -17.72 25.63
CA ALA A 904 -2.26 -17.94 26.73
C ALA A 904 -2.70 -17.22 28.01
N ASN A 905 -3.29 -16.02 27.87
CA ASN A 905 -3.88 -15.30 29.00
C ASN A 905 -5.17 -15.96 29.51
N TYR A 906 -5.91 -16.67 28.65
CA TYR A 906 -7.17 -17.35 29.03
C TYR A 906 -6.97 -18.77 29.60
N ARG A 907 -5.86 -19.46 29.34
CA ARG A 907 -5.56 -20.77 29.96
C ARG A 907 -5.19 -20.68 31.45
N HIS A 908 -5.09 -19.47 31.99
CA HIS A 908 -4.79 -19.20 33.40
C HIS A 908 -5.98 -18.64 34.20
N ILE A 909 -7.18 -18.60 33.60
CA ILE A 909 -8.48 -18.35 34.27
C ILE A 909 -9.27 -19.66 34.20
#